data_AF-A0ABD0TL89-F1
#
_entry.id   AF-A0ABD0TL89-F1
#
_cell.length_a   1.000
_cell.length_b   1.000
_cell.length_c   1.000
_cell.angle_alpha   90.00
_cell.angle_beta   90.00
_cell.angle_gamma   90.00
#
_symmetry.space_group_name_H-M   'P 1'
#
loop_
_entity.id
_entity.type
_entity.pdbx_description
1 polymer ?
#
loop_
_entity_poly.entity_id
_entity_poly.type
_entity_poly.pdbx_seq_one_letter_code
_entity_poly.pdbx_strand_id
1 'polypeptide(L)'
;MECGPKLHNDIQGLLINWRSFRFVYSADCEKMYRMILVHENDQHLQKIIWRDSPQNPIQEYQLCTLTYGTKAAPFLALRTMKQLAKDEAEKCPLAAQVLLNNVYVDDLLAGHNQLDIAKQTQQQLIDMLQGAGINLRKWSSNSSELLHHLSKDQLNPSVIDFKHAESTKTLGLRWEPTTDSFKFQSKLDHDIDINTTKYTKRMMLSDISKLFDPLGCKFEIPRWIGNTERPIQLHGFSDASEKGLACSVYVKTIDEKGHNIIRLLAAKTKLAPVKKPVSLPRLELCASVLLTKLVKKILTSMPDNLQIQIYGYTDSMVVLGWLQGDISRWKTFVANRVKEIIDIMPASSWRHTKSEDNAADCATRGMTPSQLINHSLWWEGPGWLNGDILPEVKMCDPPKIETKIKKQALSVQLTPSSIILDIVNKHSSLTRASRIICWISRFIQRTRRISDVALSEHLTANEMRAARQLIIRTVQSQHFSEDIARLKAKQNLKSKSTLLTLNPFLDDDDILRVGGRLQHSKLSYNKKHPILVPHDSHLTRLIINEAHSATLHGGASLTLSHCRDLYWIISGIRAVKKQIRQCIKCQRFKAQSQHQLMANLPEPRVTPSKPFTHTGVDFTGYVDIKANKGRGIKTLKGYIAVFVCFSTKAVHLELVADLSAAAFLAAFKRMCARRGMPKHMYSDNGTNFVGAAKVLTKEYKETLKTINIECVSDISNMGVTWHFNAPAWPSAGGLWESSVKSVKHHLKRVIGEQKLTFEEFYTLLTQIEACLNSRPLYALSENIEEDVMTPGHFLVGEPLLAAPLSDPEEPMNVHTRWLMIEKMHKSFWRKWSAEYLHHLQKRTKWQHDRPDLQIDDIVLINEDNMPPSKWALAKIVDVHPGKDGHVRVVTLKTKNGTIKRPIVKLTPLPVRQECDNTDPTKTDSKEDKSTSQDQNRCRRVRKRPNVLLATLILLMTFITPSVQEMSNVTTIGANTTLYFDKIADMRIVQDQWKMVVYYNMTNY
;
A
#
# COMPACT_ATOMS: atom_id res chain seq x y z
N MET A 1 -30.28 13.63 6.37
CA MET A 1 -30.55 13.18 4.99
C MET A 1 -29.39 12.33 4.48
N GLU A 2 -29.63 11.03 4.29
CA GLU A 2 -28.62 10.06 3.85
C GLU A 2 -28.49 9.99 2.33
N CYS A 3 -27.38 9.42 1.84
CA CYS A 3 -27.17 9.20 0.42
C CYS A 3 -27.91 7.92 -0.02
N GLY A 4 -28.89 8.04 -0.91
CA GLY A 4 -29.55 6.89 -1.51
C GLY A 4 -28.72 6.19 -2.59
N PRO A 5 -29.16 5.03 -3.11
CA PRO A 5 -28.45 4.33 -4.18
C PRO A 5 -28.34 5.17 -5.46
N LYS A 6 -27.30 4.93 -6.26
CA LYS A 6 -27.10 5.66 -7.52
C LYS A 6 -28.18 5.25 -8.53
N LEU A 7 -29.13 6.16 -8.80
CA LEU A 7 -30.18 5.98 -9.81
C LEU A 7 -29.86 6.61 -11.18
N HIS A 8 -28.69 7.25 -11.31
CA HIS A 8 -28.28 7.93 -12.53
C HIS A 8 -28.12 6.93 -13.68
N ASN A 9 -28.73 7.27 -14.81
CA ASN A 9 -28.45 6.58 -16.06
C ASN A 9 -27.01 6.89 -16.50
N ASP A 10 -26.36 5.91 -17.13
CA ASP A 10 -25.01 6.08 -17.65
C ASP A 10 -25.05 6.98 -18.89
N ILE A 11 -24.34 8.12 -18.84
CA ILE A 11 -24.36 9.11 -19.93
C ILE A 11 -23.89 8.54 -21.27
N GLN A 12 -22.97 7.56 -21.29
CA GLN A 12 -22.56 6.93 -22.53
C GLN A 12 -23.69 6.07 -23.10
N GLY A 13 -24.41 5.34 -22.25
CA GLY A 13 -25.58 4.56 -22.65
C GLY A 13 -26.69 5.45 -23.20
N LEU A 14 -26.98 6.56 -22.51
CA LEU A 14 -27.94 7.57 -22.98
C LEU A 14 -27.57 8.11 -24.37
N LEU A 15 -26.31 8.49 -24.58
CA LEU A 15 -25.86 8.97 -25.89
C LEU A 15 -25.92 7.87 -26.96
N ILE A 16 -25.57 6.63 -26.64
CA ILE A 16 -25.66 5.49 -27.58
C ILE A 16 -27.11 5.26 -28.00
N ASN A 17 -28.05 5.23 -27.05
CA ASN A 17 -29.48 5.12 -27.31
C ASN A 17 -29.95 6.31 -28.16
N TRP A 18 -29.59 7.53 -27.78
CA TRP A 18 -30.02 8.74 -28.47
C TRP A 18 -29.52 8.79 -29.92
N ARG A 19 -28.37 8.19 -30.22
CA ARG A 19 -27.83 8.04 -31.58
C ARG A 19 -28.65 7.09 -32.46
N SER A 20 -29.45 6.18 -31.90
CA SER A 20 -30.26 5.21 -32.68
C SER A 20 -31.49 5.84 -33.35
N PHE A 21 -31.94 7.00 -32.88
CA PHE A 21 -33.12 7.69 -33.39
C PHE A 21 -32.81 8.62 -34.56
N ARG A 22 -33.65 8.64 -35.59
CA ARG A 22 -33.52 9.61 -36.70
C ARG A 22 -33.86 11.04 -36.26
N PHE A 23 -35.02 11.23 -35.64
CA PHE A 23 -35.49 12.52 -35.16
C PHE A 23 -35.31 12.60 -33.65
N VAL A 24 -34.60 13.63 -33.19
CA VAL A 24 -34.23 13.77 -31.78
C VAL A 24 -34.51 15.16 -31.26
N TYR A 25 -34.72 15.25 -29.95
CA TYR A 25 -34.79 16.50 -29.23
C TYR A 25 -34.17 16.39 -27.84
N SER A 26 -33.83 17.54 -27.28
CA SER A 26 -33.41 17.69 -25.89
C SER A 26 -34.21 18.76 -25.18
N ALA A 27 -34.36 18.64 -23.87
CA ALA A 27 -34.94 19.68 -23.02
C ALA A 27 -34.28 19.68 -21.63
N ASP A 28 -34.41 20.82 -20.92
CA ASP A 28 -33.96 21.05 -19.55
C ASP A 28 -35.17 21.11 -18.61
N CYS A 29 -35.11 20.36 -17.50
CA CYS A 29 -36.11 20.42 -16.44
C CYS A 29 -35.89 21.66 -15.58
N GLU A 30 -36.76 22.67 -15.73
CA GLU A 30 -36.62 23.93 -15.01
C GLU A 30 -36.69 23.74 -13.50
N LYS A 31 -35.61 24.14 -12.80
CA LYS A 31 -35.53 24.15 -11.33
C LYS A 31 -35.94 22.81 -10.71
N MET A 32 -35.61 21.69 -11.36
CA MET A 32 -36.02 20.32 -11.00
C MET A 32 -36.06 20.04 -9.49
N TYR A 33 -34.97 20.30 -8.76
CA TYR A 33 -34.91 20.08 -7.30
C TYR A 33 -35.93 20.91 -6.52
N ARG A 34 -36.15 22.17 -6.91
CA ARG A 34 -37.06 23.08 -6.21
C ARG A 34 -38.54 22.78 -6.44
N MET A 35 -38.87 21.91 -7.38
CA MET A 35 -40.25 21.44 -7.62
C MET A 35 -40.62 20.24 -6.74
N ILE A 36 -39.68 19.72 -5.96
CA ILE A 36 -39.90 18.54 -5.11
C ILE A 36 -40.03 19.01 -3.66
N LEU A 37 -41.20 18.77 -3.05
CA LEU A 37 -41.39 19.02 -1.62
C LEU A 37 -40.67 17.98 -0.77
N VAL A 38 -40.08 18.45 0.31
CA VAL A 38 -39.46 17.63 1.35
C VAL A 38 -40.53 17.36 2.40
N HIS A 39 -40.62 16.11 2.85
CA HIS A 39 -41.56 15.72 3.90
C HIS A 39 -41.39 16.62 5.14
N GLU A 40 -42.50 17.05 5.76
CA GLU A 40 -42.53 18.02 6.88
C GLU A 40 -41.56 17.65 8.01
N ASN A 41 -41.55 16.38 8.42
CA ASN A 41 -40.60 15.82 9.39
C ASN A 41 -39.12 16.06 9.06
N ASP A 42 -38.73 16.24 7.79
CA ASP A 42 -37.34 16.46 7.37
C ASP A 42 -37.04 17.93 7.03
N GLN A 43 -38.05 18.81 6.94
CA GLN A 43 -37.87 20.23 6.59
C GLN A 43 -37.03 20.98 7.64
N HIS A 44 -37.14 20.61 8.91
CA HIS A 44 -36.34 21.19 9.99
C HIS A 44 -34.83 20.94 9.84
N LEU A 45 -34.43 19.97 8.99
CA LEU A 45 -33.02 19.71 8.65
C LEU A 45 -32.49 20.67 7.57
N GLN A 46 -33.36 21.48 6.94
CA GLN A 46 -33.03 22.46 5.90
C GLN A 46 -33.29 23.89 6.36
N LYS A 47 -32.83 24.19 7.58
CA LYS A 47 -32.88 25.54 8.15
C LYS A 47 -31.82 26.44 7.54
N ILE A 48 -32.22 27.64 7.17
CA ILE A 48 -31.34 28.72 6.78
C ILE A 48 -31.63 29.94 7.65
N ILE A 49 -30.61 30.73 7.88
CA ILE A 49 -30.77 32.07 8.46
C ILE A 49 -30.68 33.09 7.34
N TRP A 50 -31.64 34.00 7.29
CA TRP A 50 -31.69 35.04 6.27
C TRP A 50 -32.15 36.35 6.89
N ARG A 51 -31.65 37.43 6.32
CA ARG A 51 -32.13 38.80 6.56
C ARG A 51 -31.94 39.56 5.27
N ASP A 52 -32.95 40.32 4.86
CA ASP A 52 -32.87 41.09 3.61
C ASP A 52 -31.90 42.27 3.70
N SER A 53 -31.61 42.73 4.92
CA SER A 53 -30.72 43.85 5.17
C SER A 53 -29.94 43.66 6.49
N PRO A 54 -28.70 44.18 6.63
CA PRO A 54 -27.92 44.08 7.86
C PRO A 54 -28.59 44.66 9.10
N GLN A 55 -29.52 45.62 8.92
CA GLN A 55 -30.30 46.26 9.98
C GLN A 55 -31.50 45.40 10.43
N ASN A 56 -31.94 44.44 9.60
CA ASN A 56 -33.05 43.56 9.96
C ASN A 56 -32.56 42.47 10.93
N PRO A 57 -33.40 42.06 11.90
CA PRO A 57 -33.08 40.91 12.73
C PRO A 57 -32.86 39.68 11.86
N ILE A 58 -31.91 38.82 12.25
CA ILE A 58 -31.70 37.53 11.58
C ILE A 58 -32.95 36.69 11.80
N GLN A 59 -33.57 36.25 10.70
CA GLN A 59 -34.73 35.36 10.73
C GLN A 59 -34.33 33.94 10.36
N GLU A 60 -34.97 32.96 10.98
CA GLU A 60 -34.80 31.55 10.67
C GLU A 60 -35.90 31.11 9.70
N TYR A 61 -35.51 30.53 8.57
CA TYR A 61 -36.41 29.97 7.57
C TYR A 61 -36.14 28.48 7.40
N GLN A 62 -37.17 27.73 7.02
CA GLN A 62 -37.05 26.32 6.65
C GLN A 62 -37.35 26.17 5.16
N LEU A 63 -36.45 25.53 4.41
CA LEU A 63 -36.67 25.26 3.01
C LEU A 63 -37.59 24.04 2.86
N CYS A 64 -38.81 24.25 2.37
CA CYS A 64 -39.80 23.18 2.19
C CYS A 64 -39.51 22.30 0.96
N THR A 65 -38.64 22.74 0.05
CA THR A 65 -38.32 22.04 -1.20
C THR A 65 -36.90 21.50 -1.20
N LEU A 66 -36.66 20.47 -2.00
CA LEU A 66 -35.37 19.77 -2.04
C LEU A 66 -34.24 20.73 -2.46
N THR A 67 -33.26 20.89 -1.57
CA THR A 67 -32.11 21.77 -1.80
C THR A 67 -30.98 21.02 -2.50
N TYR A 68 -30.54 21.56 -3.63
CA TYR A 68 -29.37 21.05 -4.38
C TYR A 68 -28.09 21.10 -3.53
N GLY A 69 -27.12 20.25 -3.84
CA GLY A 69 -25.85 20.15 -3.10
C GLY A 69 -25.94 19.37 -1.78
N THR A 70 -27.14 19.03 -1.31
CA THR A 70 -27.29 18.05 -0.22
C THR A 70 -26.99 16.64 -0.73
N LYS A 71 -26.46 15.76 0.14
CA LYS A 71 -26.07 14.38 -0.23
C LYS A 71 -27.25 13.54 -0.77
N ALA A 72 -28.47 13.82 -0.32
CA ALA A 72 -29.66 13.08 -0.71
C ALA A 72 -30.31 13.60 -2.01
N ALA A 73 -30.06 14.85 -2.39
CA ALA A 73 -30.79 15.52 -3.47
C ALA A 73 -30.78 14.77 -4.82
N PRO A 74 -29.64 14.26 -5.33
CA PRO A 74 -29.65 13.56 -6.61
C PRO A 74 -30.50 12.28 -6.60
N PHE A 75 -30.48 11.54 -5.48
CA PHE A 75 -31.30 10.33 -5.34
C PHE A 75 -32.79 10.67 -5.30
N LEU A 76 -33.18 11.63 -4.46
CA LEU A 76 -34.57 12.03 -4.30
C LEU A 76 -35.13 12.57 -5.61
N ALA A 77 -34.40 13.45 -6.28
CA ALA A 77 -34.82 14.01 -7.57
C ALA A 77 -35.08 12.93 -8.63
N LEU A 78 -34.12 12.01 -8.84
CA LEU A 78 -34.29 10.94 -9.82
C LEU A 78 -35.34 9.91 -9.40
N ARG A 79 -35.47 9.60 -8.10
CA ARG A 79 -36.48 8.67 -7.60
C ARG A 79 -37.88 9.21 -7.80
N THR A 80 -38.07 10.52 -7.65
CA THR A 80 -39.33 11.23 -7.90
C THR A 80 -39.71 11.15 -9.37
N MET A 81 -38.79 11.46 -10.30
CA MET A 81 -39.04 11.32 -11.74
C MET A 81 -39.41 9.88 -12.12
N LYS A 82 -38.71 8.89 -11.56
CA LYS A 82 -39.03 7.48 -11.78
C LYS A 82 -40.35 7.03 -11.16
N GLN A 83 -40.82 7.70 -10.10
CA GLN A 83 -42.14 7.42 -9.51
C GLN A 83 -43.23 8.02 -10.38
N LEU A 84 -43.09 9.28 -10.79
CA LEU A 84 -44.00 9.95 -11.72
C LEU A 84 -44.19 9.15 -13.00
N ALA A 85 -43.10 8.65 -13.57
CA ALA A 85 -43.14 7.80 -14.76
C ALA A 85 -43.96 6.51 -14.56
N LYS A 86 -43.97 5.93 -13.35
CA LYS A 86 -44.76 4.74 -13.04
C LYS A 86 -46.23 5.07 -12.82
N ASP A 87 -46.49 6.15 -12.10
CA ASP A 87 -47.84 6.55 -11.72
C ASP A 87 -48.65 7.02 -12.95
N GLU A 88 -47.98 7.69 -13.89
CA GLU A 88 -48.60 8.21 -15.12
C GLU A 88 -48.36 7.32 -16.34
N ALA A 89 -47.85 6.08 -16.16
CA ALA A 89 -47.52 5.16 -17.25
C ALA A 89 -48.74 4.79 -18.12
N GLU A 90 -49.94 4.70 -17.53
CA GLU A 90 -51.16 4.36 -18.25
C GLU A 90 -51.65 5.51 -19.14
N LYS A 91 -51.53 6.76 -18.67
CA LYS A 91 -51.98 7.95 -19.41
C LYS A 91 -50.96 8.40 -20.46
N CYS A 92 -49.68 8.32 -20.14
CA CYS A 92 -48.59 8.85 -20.95
C CYS A 92 -47.47 7.80 -21.12
N PRO A 93 -47.73 6.67 -21.82
CA PRO A 93 -46.81 5.53 -21.88
C PRO A 93 -45.48 5.84 -22.57
N LEU A 94 -45.46 6.70 -23.59
CA LEU A 94 -44.23 7.05 -24.32
C LEU A 94 -43.33 7.94 -23.44
N ALA A 95 -43.93 8.92 -22.76
CA ALA A 95 -43.23 9.78 -21.83
C ALA A 95 -42.70 9.03 -20.59
N ALA A 96 -43.45 8.06 -20.07
CA ALA A 96 -43.01 7.20 -18.98
C ALA A 96 -41.72 6.45 -19.33
N GLN A 97 -41.65 5.86 -20.54
CA GLN A 97 -40.44 5.17 -21.00
C GLN A 97 -39.24 6.13 -21.11
N VAL A 98 -39.46 7.34 -21.61
CA VAL A 98 -38.42 8.36 -21.68
C VAL A 98 -37.94 8.77 -20.28
N LEU A 99 -38.83 9.04 -19.32
CA LEU A 99 -38.41 9.43 -17.97
C LEU A 99 -37.62 8.34 -17.24
N LEU A 100 -37.92 7.07 -17.50
CA LEU A 100 -37.19 5.95 -16.90
C LEU A 100 -35.77 5.81 -17.49
N ASN A 101 -35.64 5.96 -18.81
CA ASN A 101 -34.45 5.52 -19.54
C ASN A 101 -33.59 6.64 -20.13
N ASN A 102 -34.16 7.84 -20.32
CA ASN A 102 -33.63 8.89 -21.21
C ASN A 102 -33.37 10.24 -20.52
N VAL A 103 -33.44 10.27 -19.18
CA VAL A 103 -33.13 11.45 -18.36
C VAL A 103 -31.79 11.30 -17.64
N TYR A 104 -30.98 12.37 -17.68
CA TYR A 104 -29.75 12.53 -16.92
C TYR A 104 -29.82 13.78 -16.06
N VAL A 105 -30.15 13.61 -14.78
CA VAL A 105 -30.36 14.74 -13.85
C VAL A 105 -31.46 15.65 -14.40
N ASP A 106 -31.13 16.86 -14.83
CA ASP A 106 -32.02 17.88 -15.39
C ASP A 106 -32.12 17.80 -16.92
N ASP A 107 -31.19 17.12 -17.59
CA ASP A 107 -31.17 16.96 -19.05
C ASP A 107 -32.05 15.79 -19.51
N LEU A 108 -32.98 16.05 -20.43
CA LEU A 108 -33.79 15.05 -21.11
C LEU A 108 -33.32 14.89 -22.56
N LEU A 109 -33.04 13.66 -22.99
CA LEU A 109 -32.60 13.32 -24.35
C LEU A 109 -33.51 12.24 -24.96
N ALA A 110 -34.41 12.63 -25.86
CA ALA A 110 -35.38 11.71 -26.44
C ALA A 110 -35.46 11.85 -27.96
N GLY A 111 -36.17 10.92 -28.59
CA GLY A 111 -36.32 10.88 -30.04
C GLY A 111 -37.05 9.63 -30.50
N HIS A 112 -37.30 9.57 -31.80
CA HIS A 112 -37.89 8.43 -32.48
C HIS A 112 -37.45 8.37 -33.96
N ASN A 113 -37.60 7.23 -34.62
CA ASN A 113 -37.30 7.09 -36.06
C ASN A 113 -38.39 7.68 -36.97
N GLN A 114 -39.61 7.76 -36.45
CA GLN A 114 -40.78 8.37 -37.10
C GLN A 114 -41.13 9.70 -36.42
N LEU A 115 -41.37 10.72 -37.22
CA LEU A 115 -41.57 12.09 -36.76
C LEU A 115 -42.85 12.27 -35.95
N ASP A 116 -43.94 11.62 -36.34
CA ASP A 116 -45.24 11.74 -35.65
C ASP A 116 -45.18 11.17 -34.23
N ILE A 117 -44.53 10.02 -34.05
CA ILE A 117 -44.32 9.42 -32.73
C ILE A 117 -43.38 10.29 -31.89
N ALA A 118 -42.37 10.93 -32.50
CA ALA A 118 -41.51 11.88 -31.79
C ALA A 118 -42.33 13.08 -31.26
N LYS A 119 -43.23 13.66 -32.07
CA LYS A 119 -44.16 14.73 -31.67
C LYS A 119 -45.12 14.26 -30.55
N GLN A 120 -45.69 13.07 -30.66
CA GLN A 120 -46.57 12.50 -29.64
C GLN A 120 -45.84 12.28 -28.30
N THR A 121 -44.62 11.75 -28.35
CA THR A 121 -43.78 11.53 -27.18
C THR A 121 -43.44 12.87 -26.50
N GLN A 122 -43.13 13.90 -27.30
CA GLN A 122 -42.84 15.25 -26.82
C GLN A 122 -44.04 15.85 -26.07
N GLN A 123 -45.24 15.74 -26.65
CA GLN A 123 -46.46 16.25 -26.02
C GLN A 123 -46.76 15.53 -24.70
N GLN A 124 -46.69 14.19 -24.69
CA GLN A 124 -46.88 13.42 -23.47
C GLN A 124 -45.87 13.78 -22.36
N LEU A 125 -44.63 14.12 -22.72
CA LEU A 125 -43.61 14.55 -21.77
C LEU A 125 -43.94 15.90 -21.15
N ILE A 126 -44.39 16.85 -21.97
CA ILE A 126 -44.84 18.17 -21.51
C ILE A 126 -46.01 17.99 -20.54
N ASP A 127 -47.04 17.24 -20.94
CA ASP A 127 -48.25 17.05 -20.13
C ASP A 127 -47.94 16.35 -18.79
N MET A 128 -47.15 15.27 -18.83
CA MET A 128 -46.78 14.51 -17.63
C MET A 128 -45.96 15.35 -16.65
N LEU A 129 -44.95 16.09 -17.12
CA LEU A 129 -44.09 16.88 -16.24
C LEU A 129 -44.78 18.16 -15.76
N GLN A 130 -45.63 18.76 -16.58
CA GLN A 130 -46.47 19.88 -16.17
C GLN A 130 -47.45 19.47 -15.06
N GLY A 131 -48.00 18.24 -15.12
CA GLY A 131 -48.79 17.66 -14.02
C GLY A 131 -48.02 17.55 -12.69
N ALA A 132 -46.69 17.47 -12.76
CA ALA A 132 -45.79 17.48 -11.59
C ALA A 132 -45.26 18.87 -11.21
N GLY A 133 -45.71 19.93 -11.89
CA GLY A 133 -45.21 21.30 -11.70
C GLY A 133 -43.81 21.55 -12.29
N ILE A 134 -43.26 20.61 -13.08
CA ILE A 134 -41.95 20.70 -13.71
C ILE A 134 -42.12 21.19 -15.15
N ASN A 135 -41.63 22.40 -15.44
CA ASN A 135 -41.65 22.96 -16.78
C ASN A 135 -40.42 22.50 -17.59
N LEU A 136 -40.63 22.11 -18.85
CA LEU A 136 -39.56 21.80 -19.80
C LEU A 136 -39.22 23.03 -20.64
N ARG A 137 -37.93 23.37 -20.69
CA ARG A 137 -37.41 24.53 -21.45
C ARG A 137 -36.14 24.17 -22.20
N LYS A 138 -35.59 25.16 -22.91
CA LYS A 138 -34.35 25.03 -23.70
C LYS A 138 -34.42 23.91 -24.75
N TRP A 139 -35.57 23.80 -25.41
CA TRP A 139 -35.78 22.79 -26.43
C TRP A 139 -34.80 22.97 -27.60
N SER A 140 -34.26 21.85 -28.10
CA SER A 140 -33.41 21.80 -29.29
C SER A 140 -33.67 20.50 -30.04
N SER A 141 -33.69 20.53 -31.37
CA SER A 141 -33.99 19.36 -32.22
C SER A 141 -33.23 19.41 -33.55
N ASN A 142 -32.93 18.26 -34.14
CA ASN A 142 -32.42 18.17 -35.52
C ASN A 142 -33.51 18.33 -36.59
N SER A 143 -34.78 18.49 -36.19
CA SER A 143 -35.89 18.78 -37.10
C SER A 143 -36.65 20.03 -36.63
N SER A 144 -36.85 20.99 -37.54
CA SER A 144 -37.62 22.21 -37.26
C SER A 144 -39.09 21.92 -36.89
N GLU A 145 -39.64 20.81 -37.39
CA GLU A 145 -41.02 20.41 -37.13
C GLU A 145 -41.30 20.07 -35.66
N LEU A 146 -40.29 19.61 -34.92
CA LEU A 146 -40.40 19.33 -33.48
C LEU A 146 -40.36 20.60 -32.63
N LEU A 147 -40.09 21.76 -33.24
CA LEU A 147 -39.96 23.04 -32.54
C LEU A 147 -41.09 24.03 -32.88
N HIS A 148 -41.86 23.82 -33.97
CA HIS A 148 -42.84 24.80 -34.46
C HIS A 148 -43.98 25.16 -33.49
N HIS A 149 -44.36 24.27 -32.58
CA HIS A 149 -45.46 24.48 -31.63
C HIS A 149 -45.00 25.10 -30.29
N LEU A 150 -43.69 25.30 -30.09
CA LEU A 150 -43.12 25.85 -28.86
C LEU A 150 -42.91 27.36 -28.97
N SER A 151 -43.06 28.08 -27.84
CA SER A 151 -42.83 29.52 -27.81
C SER A 151 -41.33 29.86 -27.90
N LYS A 152 -40.99 31.08 -28.35
CA LYS A 152 -39.58 31.50 -28.49
C LYS A 152 -38.80 31.43 -27.18
N ASP A 153 -39.47 31.63 -26.03
CA ASP A 153 -38.85 31.59 -24.70
C ASP A 153 -38.53 30.16 -24.22
N GLN A 154 -39.16 29.15 -24.82
CA GLN A 154 -38.91 27.73 -24.53
C GLN A 154 -37.78 27.14 -25.37
N LEU A 155 -37.37 27.82 -26.45
CA LEU A 155 -36.32 27.35 -27.36
C LEU A 155 -34.94 27.73 -26.82
N ASN A 156 -33.96 26.85 -27.01
CA ASN A 156 -32.55 27.25 -26.88
C ASN A 156 -32.00 27.58 -28.28
N PRO A 157 -31.67 28.85 -28.59
CA PRO A 157 -31.20 29.23 -29.92
C PRO A 157 -29.80 28.69 -30.26
N SER A 158 -29.09 28.05 -29.32
CA SER A 158 -27.77 27.49 -29.63
C SER A 158 -27.40 26.31 -28.73
N VAL A 159 -27.14 25.19 -29.41
CA VAL A 159 -26.26 24.06 -29.10
C VAL A 159 -26.13 23.57 -27.64
N ILE A 160 -26.32 22.26 -27.45
CA ILE A 160 -26.16 21.53 -26.19
C ILE A 160 -24.67 21.22 -25.90
N ASP A 161 -24.22 21.52 -24.67
CA ASP A 161 -22.91 21.12 -24.13
C ASP A 161 -23.05 19.99 -23.09
N PHE A 162 -22.53 18.80 -23.39
CA PHE A 162 -22.41 17.70 -22.43
C PHE A 162 -21.15 17.88 -21.57
N LYS A 163 -21.33 18.15 -20.26
CA LYS A 163 -20.22 18.24 -19.29
C LYS A 163 -20.05 16.92 -18.54
N HIS A 164 -18.86 16.31 -18.60
CA HIS A 164 -18.53 15.15 -17.76
C HIS A 164 -18.24 15.58 -16.31
N ALA A 165 -19.01 15.05 -15.35
CA ALA A 165 -18.87 15.33 -13.91
C ALA A 165 -17.50 14.93 -13.31
N GLU A 166 -16.72 14.08 -13.99
CA GLU A 166 -15.40 13.62 -13.53
C GLU A 166 -14.22 14.43 -14.10
N SER A 167 -14.46 15.39 -15.01
CA SER A 167 -13.38 16.15 -15.65
C SER A 167 -13.76 17.62 -15.87
N THR A 168 -13.85 18.39 -14.79
CA THR A 168 -13.94 19.88 -14.87
C THR A 168 -12.72 20.56 -15.51
N LYS A 169 -11.74 19.79 -16.03
CA LYS A 169 -10.49 20.28 -16.61
C LYS A 169 -10.21 19.76 -18.04
N THR A 170 -11.20 19.24 -18.77
CA THR A 170 -10.97 18.63 -20.10
C THR A 170 -12.19 18.79 -21.02
N LEU A 171 -11.94 18.84 -22.34
CA LEU A 171 -12.86 19.01 -23.48
C LEU A 171 -14.32 18.54 -23.23
N GLY A 172 -15.29 19.41 -23.54
CA GLY A 172 -16.73 19.09 -23.52
C GLY A 172 -17.22 18.62 -24.89
N LEU A 173 -18.16 17.66 -24.91
CA LEU A 173 -18.84 17.22 -26.14
C LEU A 173 -20.03 18.15 -26.40
N ARG A 174 -20.20 18.60 -27.64
CA ARG A 174 -21.20 19.59 -28.05
C ARG A 174 -22.06 19.00 -29.19
N TRP A 175 -23.39 19.10 -29.16
CA TRP A 175 -24.24 18.61 -30.28
C TRP A 175 -24.82 19.75 -31.09
N GLU A 176 -24.50 19.80 -32.38
CA GLU A 176 -25.03 20.78 -33.32
C GLU A 176 -26.29 20.21 -34.02
N PRO A 177 -27.49 20.76 -33.75
CA PRO A 177 -28.73 20.18 -34.26
C PRO A 177 -28.88 20.31 -35.78
N THR A 178 -28.34 21.38 -36.38
CA THR A 178 -28.47 21.67 -37.81
C THR A 178 -27.70 20.69 -38.69
N THR A 179 -26.50 20.29 -38.27
CA THR A 179 -25.66 19.28 -38.97
C THR A 179 -25.85 17.88 -38.42
N ASP A 180 -26.63 17.74 -37.35
CA ASP A 180 -26.85 16.51 -36.56
C ASP A 180 -25.54 15.77 -36.20
N SER A 181 -24.59 16.52 -35.67
CA SER A 181 -23.25 16.04 -35.38
C SER A 181 -22.73 16.48 -34.01
N PHE A 182 -21.89 15.63 -33.42
CA PHE A 182 -21.15 15.97 -32.22
C PHE A 182 -19.83 16.64 -32.59
N LYS A 183 -19.56 17.78 -31.95
CA LYS A 183 -18.32 18.55 -32.06
C LYS A 183 -17.68 18.64 -30.68
N PHE A 184 -16.38 18.90 -30.65
CA PHE A 184 -15.68 19.21 -29.40
C PHE A 184 -15.47 20.71 -29.32
N GLN A 185 -15.77 21.30 -28.16
CA GLN A 185 -15.49 22.72 -27.93
C GLN A 185 -14.49 22.88 -26.79
N SER A 186 -13.45 23.67 -27.03
CA SER A 186 -12.69 24.36 -25.98
C SER A 186 -13.40 25.68 -25.69
N LYS A 187 -13.88 25.87 -24.45
CA LYS A 187 -14.36 27.19 -24.02
C LYS A 187 -13.16 28.05 -23.69
N LEU A 188 -12.79 28.92 -24.62
CA LEU A 188 -12.21 30.20 -24.24
C LEU A 188 -13.41 31.07 -23.88
N ASP A 189 -13.78 31.11 -22.59
CA ASP A 189 -14.64 32.18 -22.12
C ASP A 189 -13.81 33.45 -22.31
N HIS A 190 -14.04 34.26 -23.36
CA HIS A 190 -13.83 35.71 -23.40
C HIS A 190 -14.21 36.28 -24.78
N ASP A 191 -15.48 36.63 -24.99
CA ASP A 191 -15.84 37.81 -25.80
C ASP A 191 -15.59 39.05 -24.92
N ILE A 192 -14.33 39.32 -24.57
CA ILE A 192 -13.98 40.47 -23.75
C ILE A 192 -12.88 41.26 -24.43
N ASP A 193 -13.21 42.51 -24.71
CA ASP A 193 -12.38 43.52 -25.35
C ASP A 193 -10.95 43.52 -24.77
N ILE A 194 -9.98 43.32 -25.67
CA ILE A 194 -8.55 43.20 -25.38
C ILE A 194 -8.02 44.48 -24.70
N ASN A 195 -8.72 45.59 -24.87
CA ASN A 195 -8.30 46.88 -24.35
C ASN A 195 -8.73 47.15 -22.90
N THR A 196 -9.70 46.40 -22.34
CA THR A 196 -10.26 46.68 -21.01
C THR A 196 -9.96 45.61 -19.95
N THR A 197 -9.49 44.42 -20.35
CA THR A 197 -9.29 43.30 -19.42
C THR A 197 -7.81 43.06 -19.09
N LYS A 198 -7.41 43.26 -17.83
CA LYS A 198 -6.05 42.91 -17.37
C LYS A 198 -5.88 41.40 -17.29
N TYR A 199 -5.19 40.81 -18.27
CA TYR A 199 -4.85 39.39 -18.27
C TYR A 199 -3.82 39.06 -17.18
N THR A 200 -4.15 38.09 -16.31
CA THR A 200 -3.17 37.54 -15.36
C THR A 200 -2.51 36.28 -15.92
N LYS A 201 -1.25 36.01 -15.53
CA LYS A 201 -0.53 34.77 -15.90
C LYS A 201 -1.31 33.50 -15.51
N ARG A 202 -2.14 33.55 -14.46
CA ARG A 202 -3.01 32.45 -14.03
C ARG A 202 -4.18 32.23 -14.99
N MET A 203 -4.78 33.31 -15.50
CA MET A 203 -5.85 33.23 -16.52
C MET A 203 -5.29 32.65 -17.82
N MET A 204 -4.17 33.20 -18.31
CA MET A 204 -3.51 32.67 -19.51
C MET A 204 -3.12 31.18 -19.38
N LEU A 205 -2.55 30.75 -18.25
CA LEU A 205 -2.23 29.34 -18.03
C LEU A 205 -3.48 28.45 -17.91
N SER A 206 -4.55 28.97 -17.29
CA SER A 206 -5.86 28.30 -17.26
C SER A 206 -6.41 28.13 -18.68
N ASP A 207 -6.36 29.17 -19.51
CA ASP A 207 -6.92 29.14 -20.86
C ASP A 207 -6.06 28.30 -21.82
N ILE A 208 -4.71 28.35 -21.70
CA ILE A 208 -3.80 27.41 -22.37
C ILE A 208 -4.09 25.96 -21.97
N SER A 209 -4.47 25.72 -20.71
CA SER A 209 -4.85 24.37 -20.26
C SER A 209 -6.25 23.92 -20.70
N LYS A 210 -7.14 24.86 -21.05
CA LYS A 210 -8.46 24.60 -21.68
C LYS A 210 -8.34 24.43 -23.20
N LEU A 211 -7.35 25.08 -23.81
CA LEU A 211 -6.89 24.91 -25.19
C LEU A 211 -6.12 23.59 -25.32
N PHE A 212 -6.76 22.45 -25.08
CA PHE A 212 -6.26 21.19 -25.64
C PHE A 212 -6.82 20.99 -27.04
N ASP A 213 -6.48 21.92 -27.92
CA ASP A 213 -6.40 21.71 -29.36
C ASP A 213 -5.08 22.35 -29.84
N PRO A 214 -3.94 21.66 -29.69
CA PRO A 214 -2.65 22.20 -30.09
C PRO A 214 -2.53 22.40 -31.62
N LEU A 215 -3.54 22.04 -32.43
CA LEU A 215 -3.44 21.92 -33.88
C LEU A 215 -4.66 22.44 -34.67
N GLY A 216 -5.70 23.00 -34.04
CA GLY A 216 -6.92 23.49 -34.73
C GLY A 216 -7.82 22.38 -35.30
N CYS A 217 -7.74 21.17 -34.75
CA CYS A 217 -8.40 19.98 -35.24
C CYS A 217 -9.89 19.95 -34.85
N LYS A 218 -10.77 20.44 -35.74
CA LYS A 218 -12.23 20.26 -35.60
C LYS A 218 -12.61 18.80 -35.86
N PHE A 219 -12.91 18.05 -34.79
CA PHE A 219 -13.49 16.71 -34.89
C PHE A 219 -15.01 16.82 -34.96
N GLU A 220 -15.61 16.22 -35.98
CA GLU A 220 -17.06 16.13 -36.16
C GLU A 220 -17.44 14.65 -36.27
N ILE A 221 -18.33 14.20 -35.37
CA ILE A 221 -18.80 12.82 -35.34
C ILE A 221 -20.31 12.84 -35.60
N PRO A 222 -20.80 12.22 -36.69
CA PRO A 222 -22.23 12.15 -36.95
C PRO A 222 -22.96 11.51 -35.75
N ARG A 223 -24.09 12.10 -35.32
CA ARG A 223 -24.89 11.55 -34.20
C ARG A 223 -25.63 10.30 -34.66
N TRP A 224 -26.51 10.44 -35.63
CA TRP A 224 -27.35 9.33 -36.10
C TRP A 224 -26.50 8.15 -36.56
N ILE A 225 -26.88 6.90 -36.24
CA ILE A 225 -26.13 5.72 -36.68
C ILE A 225 -26.62 5.08 -37.98
N GLY A 226 -27.73 5.59 -38.52
CA GLY A 226 -28.41 5.05 -39.69
C GLY A 226 -29.73 4.38 -39.34
N ASN A 227 -30.38 3.78 -40.34
CA ASN A 227 -31.71 3.17 -40.14
C ASN A 227 -31.60 1.93 -39.26
N THR A 228 -32.30 1.96 -38.12
CA THR A 228 -32.35 0.88 -37.12
C THR A 228 -33.61 0.02 -37.22
N GLU A 229 -34.50 0.28 -38.18
CA GLU A 229 -35.67 -0.57 -38.48
C GLU A 229 -35.29 -1.88 -39.20
N ARG A 230 -34.06 -1.95 -39.72
CA ARG A 230 -33.46 -3.15 -40.32
C ARG A 230 -32.42 -3.77 -39.38
N PRO A 231 -32.10 -5.06 -39.53
CA PRO A 231 -31.03 -5.69 -38.75
C PRO A 231 -29.71 -4.93 -38.89
N ILE A 232 -29.09 -4.62 -37.76
CA ILE A 232 -27.82 -3.90 -37.71
C ILE A 232 -26.68 -4.86 -37.36
N GLN A 233 -25.47 -4.56 -37.86
CA GLN A 233 -24.28 -5.36 -37.54
C GLN A 233 -23.30 -4.51 -36.71
N LEU A 234 -22.83 -5.07 -35.60
CA LEU A 234 -21.77 -4.49 -34.76
C LEU A 234 -20.45 -5.20 -35.02
N HIS A 235 -19.45 -4.43 -35.44
CA HIS A 235 -18.11 -4.91 -35.73
C HIS A 235 -17.13 -4.32 -34.71
N GLY A 236 -16.65 -5.18 -33.81
CA GLY A 236 -15.73 -4.82 -32.73
C GLY A 236 -14.30 -5.22 -33.05
N PHE A 237 -13.37 -4.28 -32.98
CA PHE A 237 -11.93 -4.52 -33.15
C PHE A 237 -11.22 -4.41 -31.80
N SER A 238 -10.26 -5.29 -31.55
CA SER A 238 -9.46 -5.27 -30.33
C SER A 238 -7.98 -5.41 -30.64
N ASP A 239 -7.17 -4.64 -29.91
CA ASP A 239 -5.71 -4.71 -30.00
C ASP A 239 -5.03 -4.34 -28.68
N ALA A 240 -3.80 -4.81 -28.49
CA ALA A 240 -2.96 -4.42 -27.37
C ALA A 240 -1.48 -4.24 -27.72
N SER A 241 -0.86 -3.24 -27.11
CA SER A 241 0.58 -3.03 -27.09
C SER A 241 1.13 -3.10 -25.66
N GLU A 242 2.46 -3.06 -25.52
CA GLU A 242 3.11 -2.96 -24.20
C GLU A 242 2.75 -1.65 -23.46
N LYS A 243 2.23 -0.64 -24.17
CA LYS A 243 1.87 0.67 -23.62
C LYS A 243 0.38 0.76 -23.24
N GLY A 244 -0.50 0.15 -24.03
CA GLY A 244 -1.95 0.28 -23.84
C GLY A 244 -2.74 -0.75 -24.64
N LEU A 245 -3.99 -0.92 -24.27
CA LEU A 245 -4.96 -1.76 -24.94
C LEU A 245 -6.14 -0.92 -25.39
N ALA A 246 -6.69 -1.23 -26.56
CA ALA A 246 -7.76 -0.46 -27.17
C ALA A 246 -8.79 -1.36 -27.84
N CYS A 247 -10.00 -0.83 -27.98
CA CYS A 247 -11.02 -1.40 -28.82
C CYS A 247 -11.88 -0.31 -29.47
N SER A 248 -12.37 -0.59 -30.67
CA SER A 248 -13.31 0.23 -31.42
C SER A 248 -14.49 -0.63 -31.89
N VAL A 249 -15.69 -0.06 -31.87
CA VAL A 249 -16.92 -0.72 -32.31
C VAL A 249 -17.56 0.14 -33.39
N TYR A 250 -17.76 -0.46 -34.56
CA TYR A 250 -18.45 0.14 -35.69
C TYR A 250 -19.84 -0.48 -35.82
N VAL A 251 -20.78 0.33 -36.27
CA VAL A 251 -22.10 -0.14 -36.68
C VAL A 251 -22.20 -0.05 -38.19
N LYS A 252 -22.65 -1.14 -38.81
CA LYS A 252 -23.00 -1.22 -40.22
C LYS A 252 -24.52 -1.27 -40.34
N THR A 253 -25.07 -0.29 -41.04
CA THR A 253 -26.49 -0.19 -41.38
C THR A 253 -26.66 -0.04 -42.89
N ILE A 254 -27.90 -0.11 -43.37
CA ILE A 254 -28.23 0.07 -44.79
C ILE A 254 -29.09 1.32 -44.91
N ASP A 255 -28.74 2.21 -45.83
CA ASP A 255 -29.52 3.40 -46.14
C ASP A 255 -30.85 3.05 -46.87
N GLU A 256 -31.69 4.07 -47.11
CA GLU A 256 -32.94 3.89 -47.85
C GLU A 256 -32.72 3.43 -49.31
N LYS A 257 -31.54 3.69 -49.87
CA LYS A 257 -31.12 3.36 -51.24
C LYS A 257 -30.41 2.00 -51.35
N GLY A 258 -30.19 1.29 -50.25
CA GLY A 258 -29.49 0.02 -50.21
C GLY A 258 -27.97 0.09 -50.02
N HIS A 259 -27.37 1.27 -49.80
CA HIS A 259 -25.94 1.43 -49.54
C HIS A 259 -25.58 1.15 -48.08
N ASN A 260 -24.41 0.53 -47.89
CA ASN A 260 -23.85 0.30 -46.57
C ASN A 260 -23.37 1.63 -45.96
N ILE A 261 -23.84 1.93 -44.75
CA ILE A 261 -23.36 3.03 -43.92
C ILE A 261 -22.59 2.43 -42.75
N ILE A 262 -21.30 2.77 -42.64
CA ILE A 262 -20.46 2.39 -41.50
C ILE A 262 -20.19 3.63 -40.66
N ARG A 263 -20.41 3.53 -39.34
CA ARG A 263 -20.09 4.60 -38.40
C ARG A 263 -19.39 4.06 -37.16
N LEU A 264 -18.39 4.78 -36.68
CA LEU A 264 -17.80 4.53 -35.36
C LEU A 264 -18.87 4.80 -34.28
N LEU A 265 -19.24 3.75 -33.54
CA LEU A 265 -20.25 3.84 -32.48
C LEU A 265 -19.63 4.17 -31.13
N ALA A 266 -18.56 3.46 -30.76
CA ALA A 266 -17.84 3.69 -29.52
C ALA A 266 -16.40 3.17 -29.62
N ALA A 267 -15.49 3.82 -28.89
CA ALA A 267 -14.12 3.33 -28.70
C ALA A 267 -13.71 3.46 -27.25
N LYS A 268 -12.78 2.61 -26.81
CA LYS A 268 -12.26 2.63 -25.45
C LYS A 268 -10.79 2.27 -25.42
N THR A 269 -10.01 3.02 -24.65
CA THR A 269 -8.58 2.80 -24.46
C THR A 269 -8.26 2.64 -22.97
N LYS A 270 -7.20 1.89 -22.66
CA LYS A 270 -6.72 1.69 -21.29
C LYS A 270 -5.21 1.48 -21.28
N LEU A 271 -4.52 2.04 -20.29
CA LEU A 271 -3.08 1.85 -20.13
C LEU A 271 -2.75 0.42 -19.69
N ALA A 272 -1.65 -0.11 -20.22
CA ALA A 272 -1.15 -1.43 -19.84
C ALA A 272 -0.59 -1.43 -18.39
N PRO A 273 -0.70 -2.54 -17.64
CA PRO A 273 -0.23 -2.59 -16.25
C PRO A 273 1.30 -2.44 -16.12
N VAL A 274 1.76 -1.31 -15.58
CA VAL A 274 3.21 -1.03 -15.41
C VAL A 274 3.87 -1.90 -14.33
N LYS A 275 3.10 -2.32 -13.30
CA LYS A 275 3.65 -2.99 -12.10
C LYS A 275 3.93 -4.49 -12.28
N LYS A 276 3.35 -5.14 -13.30
CA LYS A 276 3.55 -6.58 -13.55
C LYS A 276 3.70 -6.80 -15.06
N PRO A 277 4.84 -7.34 -15.54
CA PRO A 277 5.01 -7.62 -16.96
C PRO A 277 4.06 -8.74 -17.39
N VAL A 278 3.00 -8.36 -18.09
CA VAL A 278 2.07 -9.27 -18.77
C VAL A 278 2.62 -9.54 -20.17
N SER A 279 2.58 -10.79 -20.63
CA SER A 279 3.00 -11.12 -22.00
C SER A 279 2.03 -10.51 -23.02
N LEU A 280 2.53 -10.14 -24.20
CA LEU A 280 1.71 -9.55 -25.27
C LEU A 280 0.43 -10.35 -25.58
N PRO A 281 0.44 -11.69 -25.74
CA PRO A 281 -0.79 -12.45 -25.96
C PRO A 281 -1.84 -12.30 -24.85
N ARG A 282 -1.39 -12.16 -23.60
CA ARG A 282 -2.29 -11.95 -22.45
C ARG A 282 -2.83 -10.52 -22.41
N LEU A 283 -2.11 -9.55 -22.95
CA LEU A 283 -2.59 -8.18 -23.14
C LEU A 283 -3.61 -8.12 -24.28
N GLU A 284 -3.36 -8.79 -25.39
CA GLU A 284 -4.31 -8.95 -26.51
C GLU A 284 -5.61 -9.59 -26.02
N LEU A 285 -5.54 -10.67 -25.23
CA LEU A 285 -6.73 -11.25 -24.58
C LEU A 285 -7.45 -10.25 -23.68
N CYS A 286 -6.72 -9.38 -22.98
CA CYS A 286 -7.35 -8.32 -22.17
C CYS A 286 -8.01 -7.24 -23.02
N ALA A 287 -7.51 -6.95 -24.22
CA ALA A 287 -8.16 -6.06 -25.19
C ALA A 287 -9.47 -6.68 -25.70
N SER A 288 -9.48 -7.98 -25.99
CA SER A 288 -10.70 -8.70 -26.37
C SER A 288 -11.75 -8.67 -25.25
N VAL A 289 -11.36 -8.85 -23.98
CA VAL A 289 -12.26 -8.64 -22.82
C VAL A 289 -12.77 -7.20 -22.76
N LEU A 290 -11.92 -6.20 -23.02
CA LEU A 290 -12.35 -4.80 -23.04
C LEU A 290 -13.41 -4.56 -24.11
N LEU A 291 -13.21 -5.11 -25.31
CA LEU A 291 -14.16 -5.06 -26.41
C LEU A 291 -15.49 -5.70 -26.01
N THR A 292 -15.48 -6.92 -25.48
CA THR A 292 -16.71 -7.62 -25.06
C THR A 292 -17.49 -6.83 -24.01
N LYS A 293 -16.80 -6.18 -23.06
CA LYS A 293 -17.46 -5.30 -22.07
C LYS A 293 -18.08 -4.07 -22.70
N LEU A 294 -17.41 -3.47 -23.68
CA LEU A 294 -17.94 -2.32 -24.40
C LEU A 294 -19.18 -2.73 -25.22
N VAL A 295 -19.11 -3.87 -25.93
CA VAL A 295 -20.25 -4.43 -26.66
C VAL A 295 -21.42 -4.72 -25.72
N LYS A 296 -21.20 -5.39 -24.59
CA LYS A 296 -22.26 -5.62 -23.59
C LYS A 296 -22.92 -4.33 -23.16
N LYS A 297 -22.13 -3.28 -22.90
CA LYS A 297 -22.65 -1.96 -22.52
C LYS A 297 -23.50 -1.34 -23.64
N ILE A 298 -23.06 -1.46 -24.90
CA ILE A 298 -23.81 -0.98 -26.07
C ILE A 298 -25.14 -1.72 -26.16
N LEU A 299 -25.15 -3.05 -26.08
CA LEU A 299 -26.36 -3.86 -26.16
C LEU A 299 -27.36 -3.51 -25.06
N THR A 300 -26.90 -3.34 -23.82
CA THR A 300 -27.78 -2.94 -22.71
C THR A 300 -28.30 -1.51 -22.79
N SER A 301 -27.72 -0.68 -23.68
CA SER A 301 -28.12 0.72 -23.86
C SER A 301 -28.99 0.93 -25.09
N MET A 302 -28.94 0.01 -26.04
CA MET A 302 -29.77 0.06 -27.25
C MET A 302 -31.19 -0.42 -26.95
N PRO A 303 -32.21 0.03 -27.71
CA PRO A 303 -33.57 -0.46 -27.57
C PRO A 303 -33.68 -1.99 -27.78
N ASP A 304 -34.46 -2.67 -26.94
CA ASP A 304 -34.60 -4.15 -26.93
C ASP A 304 -35.24 -4.71 -28.22
N ASN A 305 -35.91 -3.88 -29.00
CA ASN A 305 -36.57 -4.27 -30.26
C ASN A 305 -35.61 -4.36 -31.46
N LEU A 306 -34.33 -4.03 -31.28
CA LEU A 306 -33.35 -4.06 -32.37
C LEU A 306 -32.80 -5.46 -32.63
N GLN A 307 -32.80 -5.87 -33.89
CA GLN A 307 -32.10 -7.08 -34.33
C GLN A 307 -30.63 -6.77 -34.57
N ILE A 308 -29.75 -7.26 -33.69
CA ILE A 308 -28.32 -6.94 -33.70
C ILE A 308 -27.48 -8.20 -33.93
N GLN A 309 -26.66 -8.19 -34.98
CA GLN A 309 -25.61 -9.18 -35.19
C GLN A 309 -24.27 -8.66 -34.67
N ILE A 310 -23.46 -9.52 -34.05
CA ILE A 310 -22.22 -9.10 -33.37
C ILE A 310 -21.04 -9.89 -33.90
N TYR A 311 -19.99 -9.17 -34.26
CA TYR A 311 -18.74 -9.71 -34.78
C TYR A 311 -17.54 -9.10 -34.05
N GLY A 312 -16.63 -9.96 -33.57
CA GLY A 312 -15.38 -9.58 -32.91
C GLY A 312 -14.17 -9.87 -33.79
N TYR A 313 -13.21 -8.94 -33.82
CA TYR A 313 -12.00 -9.05 -34.62
C TYR A 313 -10.75 -8.85 -33.76
N THR A 314 -9.77 -9.71 -33.97
CA THR A 314 -8.42 -9.60 -33.40
C THR A 314 -7.41 -10.10 -34.43
N ASP A 315 -6.23 -9.51 -34.45
CA ASP A 315 -5.08 -9.97 -35.24
C ASP A 315 -4.24 -11.03 -34.49
N SER A 316 -4.55 -11.30 -33.22
CA SER A 316 -3.89 -12.33 -32.43
C SER A 316 -4.48 -13.72 -32.69
N MET A 317 -3.76 -14.52 -33.48
CA MET A 317 -4.06 -15.95 -33.65
C MET A 317 -4.02 -16.73 -32.32
N VAL A 318 -3.22 -16.27 -31.35
CA VAL A 318 -3.13 -16.91 -30.02
C VAL A 318 -4.43 -16.71 -29.24
N VAL A 319 -5.00 -15.51 -29.29
CA VAL A 319 -6.29 -15.22 -28.65
C VAL A 319 -7.41 -16.04 -29.31
N LEU A 320 -7.45 -16.11 -30.64
CA LEU A 320 -8.43 -16.95 -31.34
C LEU A 320 -8.31 -18.43 -30.96
N GLY A 321 -7.08 -18.96 -30.89
CA GLY A 321 -6.85 -20.33 -30.42
C GLY A 321 -7.28 -20.56 -28.97
N TRP A 322 -7.21 -19.55 -28.10
CA TRP A 322 -7.75 -19.64 -26.73
C TRP A 322 -9.27 -19.60 -26.68
N LEU A 323 -9.92 -18.81 -27.53
CA LEU A 323 -11.39 -18.71 -27.61
C LEU A 323 -12.01 -19.99 -28.20
N GLN A 324 -11.35 -20.62 -29.17
CA GLN A 324 -11.84 -21.84 -29.82
C GLN A 324 -11.50 -23.13 -29.03
N GLY A 325 -10.51 -23.09 -28.14
CA GLY A 325 -10.12 -24.25 -27.34
C GLY A 325 -10.88 -24.39 -26.02
N ASP A 326 -10.78 -25.57 -25.40
CA ASP A 326 -11.46 -25.88 -24.14
C ASP A 326 -10.91 -25.06 -22.96
N ILE A 327 -11.82 -24.33 -22.29
CA ILE A 327 -11.57 -23.48 -21.12
C ILE A 327 -10.88 -24.27 -19.99
N SER A 328 -11.20 -25.56 -19.83
CA SER A 328 -10.65 -26.42 -18.77
C SER A 328 -9.12 -26.60 -18.87
N ARG A 329 -8.57 -26.47 -20.08
CA ARG A 329 -7.13 -26.64 -20.37
C ARG A 329 -6.31 -25.41 -20.04
N TRP A 330 -6.95 -24.26 -19.88
CA TRP A 330 -6.28 -22.98 -19.71
C TRP A 330 -5.93 -22.71 -18.25
N LYS A 331 -4.79 -22.05 -18.02
CA LYS A 331 -4.46 -21.52 -16.69
C LYS A 331 -5.52 -20.49 -16.27
N THR A 332 -5.76 -20.37 -14.96
CA THR A 332 -6.82 -19.54 -14.36
C THR A 332 -6.92 -18.12 -14.94
N PHE A 333 -5.80 -17.48 -15.28
CA PHE A 333 -5.81 -16.14 -15.88
C PHE A 333 -6.52 -16.10 -17.25
N VAL A 334 -6.18 -17.06 -18.12
CA VAL A 334 -6.71 -17.17 -19.48
C VAL A 334 -8.13 -17.75 -19.42
N ALA A 335 -8.33 -18.84 -18.66
CA ALA A 335 -9.63 -19.48 -18.48
C ALA A 335 -10.73 -18.47 -18.06
N ASN A 336 -10.47 -17.65 -17.03
CA ASN A 336 -11.46 -16.69 -16.54
C ASN A 336 -11.80 -15.60 -17.57
N ARG A 337 -10.83 -15.19 -18.39
CA ARG A 337 -11.04 -14.14 -19.41
C ARG A 337 -11.72 -14.67 -20.67
N VAL A 338 -11.36 -15.89 -21.09
CA VAL A 338 -12.05 -16.60 -22.17
C VAL A 338 -13.51 -16.82 -21.80
N LYS A 339 -13.79 -17.26 -20.56
CA LYS A 339 -15.16 -17.38 -20.06
C LYS A 339 -15.91 -16.05 -20.11
N GLU A 340 -15.30 -14.98 -19.60
CA GLU A 340 -15.90 -13.64 -19.63
C GLU A 340 -16.20 -13.13 -21.06
N ILE A 341 -15.42 -13.56 -22.05
CA ILE A 341 -15.68 -13.25 -23.47
C ILE A 341 -16.85 -14.09 -23.98
N ILE A 342 -16.77 -15.42 -23.83
CA ILE A 342 -17.73 -16.38 -24.41
C ILE A 342 -19.14 -16.23 -23.81
N ASP A 343 -19.26 -15.85 -22.54
CA ASP A 343 -20.54 -15.60 -21.86
C ASP A 343 -21.36 -14.47 -22.54
N ILE A 344 -20.73 -13.62 -23.35
CA ILE A 344 -21.37 -12.47 -24.01
C ILE A 344 -21.28 -12.61 -25.54
N MET A 345 -20.10 -12.97 -26.05
CA MET A 345 -19.82 -13.13 -27.48
C MET A 345 -19.29 -14.55 -27.71
N PRO A 346 -20.10 -15.46 -28.29
CA PRO A 346 -19.67 -16.82 -28.60
C PRO A 346 -18.39 -16.84 -29.43
N ALA A 347 -17.59 -17.91 -29.27
CA ALA A 347 -16.35 -18.06 -30.04
C ALA A 347 -16.56 -18.03 -31.56
N SER A 348 -17.74 -18.43 -32.06
CA SER A 348 -18.13 -18.36 -33.47
C SER A 348 -18.29 -16.93 -34.01
N SER A 349 -18.50 -15.94 -33.14
CA SER A 349 -18.58 -14.52 -33.52
C SER A 349 -17.21 -13.88 -33.74
N TRP A 350 -16.11 -14.57 -33.37
CA TRP A 350 -14.75 -14.04 -33.44
C TRP A 350 -14.04 -14.44 -34.74
N ARG A 351 -13.37 -13.48 -35.36
CA ARG A 351 -12.63 -13.64 -36.61
C ARG A 351 -11.24 -13.04 -36.53
N HIS A 352 -10.36 -13.54 -37.39
CA HIS A 352 -9.05 -12.97 -37.59
C HIS A 352 -9.13 -11.74 -38.51
N THR A 353 -8.50 -10.64 -38.13
CA THR A 353 -8.22 -9.51 -39.02
C THR A 353 -6.71 -9.34 -39.20
N LYS A 354 -6.26 -8.81 -40.34
CA LYS A 354 -4.83 -8.44 -40.49
C LYS A 354 -4.57 -7.20 -39.62
N SER A 355 -3.35 -7.06 -39.09
CA SER A 355 -3.00 -5.88 -38.28
C SER A 355 -3.16 -4.56 -39.04
N GLU A 356 -2.93 -4.55 -40.36
CA GLU A 356 -3.14 -3.38 -41.23
C GLU A 356 -4.62 -2.98 -41.35
N ASP A 357 -5.53 -3.96 -41.21
CA ASP A 357 -6.97 -3.77 -41.26
C ASP A 357 -7.60 -3.65 -39.85
N ASN A 358 -6.77 -3.62 -38.79
CA ASN A 358 -7.25 -3.58 -37.41
C ASN A 358 -7.37 -2.13 -36.93
N ALA A 359 -8.59 -1.59 -36.93
CA ALA A 359 -8.82 -0.21 -36.50
C ALA A 359 -8.41 0.09 -35.05
N ALA A 360 -8.35 -0.92 -34.17
CA ALA A 360 -7.90 -0.72 -32.79
C ALA A 360 -6.38 -0.43 -32.70
N ASP A 361 -5.59 -0.82 -33.71
CA ASP A 361 -4.14 -0.62 -33.79
C ASP A 361 -3.76 0.88 -33.81
N CYS A 362 -4.62 1.71 -34.42
CA CYS A 362 -4.47 3.18 -34.41
C CYS A 362 -4.34 3.75 -32.99
N ALA A 363 -5.09 3.18 -32.04
CA ALA A 363 -5.11 3.65 -30.65
C ALA A 363 -4.02 3.02 -29.76
N THR A 364 -3.50 1.84 -30.09
CA THR A 364 -2.46 1.14 -29.31
C THR A 364 -1.04 1.51 -29.72
N ARG A 365 -0.83 1.83 -31.02
CA ARG A 365 0.44 2.33 -31.56
C ARG A 365 0.62 3.83 -31.35
N GLY A 366 -0.49 4.55 -31.25
CA GLY A 366 -0.54 5.99 -31.05
C GLY A 366 -0.49 6.77 -32.37
N MET A 367 -1.27 7.83 -32.45
CA MET A 367 -1.43 8.66 -33.64
C MET A 367 -1.54 10.13 -33.25
N THR A 368 -1.03 11.04 -34.07
CA THR A 368 -1.19 12.48 -33.82
C THR A 368 -2.60 12.95 -34.21
N PRO A 369 -3.12 14.04 -33.62
CA PRO A 369 -4.45 14.55 -33.99
C PRO A 369 -4.58 14.88 -35.49
N SER A 370 -3.55 15.47 -36.11
CA SER A 370 -3.54 15.76 -37.55
C SER A 370 -3.63 14.49 -38.42
N GLN A 371 -2.99 13.40 -38.00
CA GLN A 371 -3.11 12.11 -38.68
C GLN A 371 -4.49 11.52 -38.48
N LEU A 372 -5.04 11.62 -37.26
CA LEU A 372 -6.34 11.05 -36.90
C LEU A 372 -7.49 11.63 -37.72
N ILE A 373 -7.51 12.94 -38.00
CA ILE A 373 -8.63 13.58 -38.73
C ILE A 373 -8.91 12.90 -40.07
N ASN A 374 -7.85 12.63 -40.84
CA ASN A 374 -7.98 12.09 -42.20
C ASN A 374 -7.75 10.56 -42.24
N HIS A 375 -7.81 9.86 -41.10
CA HIS A 375 -7.51 8.44 -41.02
C HIS A 375 -8.76 7.59 -41.31
N SER A 376 -8.96 7.18 -42.56
CA SER A 376 -10.12 6.41 -43.00
C SER A 376 -10.36 5.15 -42.16
N LEU A 377 -9.32 4.35 -41.89
CA LEU A 377 -9.45 3.11 -41.10
C LEU A 377 -10.03 3.35 -39.69
N TRP A 378 -9.79 4.51 -39.07
CA TRP A 378 -10.33 4.79 -37.73
C TRP A 378 -11.78 5.25 -37.78
N TRP A 379 -12.17 6.05 -38.77
CA TRP A 379 -13.52 6.61 -38.85
C TRP A 379 -14.52 5.69 -39.56
N GLU A 380 -14.07 5.01 -40.60
CA GLU A 380 -14.89 4.18 -41.49
C GLU A 380 -14.66 2.68 -41.28
N GLY A 381 -13.60 2.30 -40.54
CA GLY A 381 -13.19 0.90 -40.41
C GLY A 381 -12.47 0.40 -41.67
N PRO A 382 -12.10 -0.89 -41.72
CA PRO A 382 -11.42 -1.46 -42.89
C PRO A 382 -12.35 -1.56 -44.11
N GLY A 383 -11.80 -1.33 -45.31
CA GLY A 383 -12.58 -1.19 -46.54
C GLY A 383 -13.46 -2.40 -46.89
N TRP A 384 -13.10 -3.60 -46.45
CA TRP A 384 -13.91 -4.80 -46.67
C TRP A 384 -15.23 -4.81 -45.88
N LEU A 385 -15.39 -3.98 -44.84
CA LEU A 385 -16.68 -3.84 -44.14
C LEU A 385 -17.78 -3.27 -45.05
N ASN A 386 -17.41 -2.49 -46.07
CA ASN A 386 -18.36 -1.96 -47.05
C ASN A 386 -18.90 -3.06 -47.98
N GLY A 387 -18.22 -4.20 -48.08
CA GLY A 387 -18.72 -5.37 -48.80
C GLY A 387 -19.60 -6.26 -47.93
N ASP A 388 -20.27 -7.23 -48.55
CA ASP A 388 -21.11 -8.22 -47.85
C ASP A 388 -20.34 -9.46 -47.41
N ILE A 389 -19.10 -9.62 -47.91
CA ILE A 389 -18.24 -10.76 -47.61
C ILE A 389 -17.47 -10.49 -46.33
N LEU A 390 -17.86 -11.17 -45.26
CA LEU A 390 -17.12 -11.16 -43.99
C LEU A 390 -15.86 -12.04 -44.11
N PRO A 391 -14.77 -11.70 -43.40
CA PRO A 391 -13.60 -12.57 -43.33
C PRO A 391 -13.98 -13.99 -42.87
N GLU A 392 -13.36 -15.01 -43.46
CA GLU A 392 -13.60 -16.39 -43.05
C GLU A 392 -13.20 -16.62 -41.58
N VAL A 393 -13.96 -17.49 -40.91
CA VAL A 393 -13.62 -17.94 -39.56
C VAL A 393 -12.41 -18.86 -39.67
N LYS A 394 -11.23 -18.35 -39.33
CA LYS A 394 -10.01 -19.16 -39.27
C LYS A 394 -10.07 -20.11 -38.09
N MET A 395 -10.07 -21.41 -38.38
CA MET A 395 -9.81 -22.45 -37.38
C MET A 395 -8.34 -22.37 -36.95
N CYS A 396 -8.12 -22.11 -35.66
CA CYS A 396 -6.79 -22.02 -35.09
C CYS A 396 -6.54 -23.22 -34.18
N ASP A 397 -5.40 -23.88 -34.34
CA ASP A 397 -5.00 -24.92 -33.40
C ASP A 397 -4.80 -24.30 -32.00
N PRO A 398 -5.43 -24.84 -30.95
CA PRO A 398 -5.24 -24.35 -29.60
C PRO A 398 -3.75 -24.46 -29.21
N PRO A 399 -3.13 -23.39 -28.67
CA PRO A 399 -1.71 -23.39 -28.37
C PRO A 399 -1.34 -24.51 -27.37
N LYS A 400 -0.35 -25.35 -27.74
CA LYS A 400 0.03 -26.57 -27.00
C LYS A 400 0.55 -26.30 -25.58
N ILE A 401 1.21 -25.16 -25.33
CA ILE A 401 1.64 -24.60 -24.02
C ILE A 401 2.06 -23.12 -24.25
N GLU A 402 1.93 -22.24 -23.25
CA GLU A 402 2.41 -20.84 -23.26
C GLU A 402 3.96 -20.73 -23.40
N THR A 403 4.52 -20.94 -24.60
CA THR A 403 5.97 -20.77 -24.85
C THR A 403 6.30 -19.33 -25.24
N LYS A 404 7.05 -18.63 -24.37
CA LYS A 404 7.69 -17.35 -24.70
C LYS A 404 8.89 -17.60 -25.62
N ILE A 405 8.83 -17.16 -26.88
CA ILE A 405 9.99 -17.13 -27.78
C ILE A 405 10.43 -15.67 -27.93
N LYS A 406 11.68 -15.36 -27.54
CA LYS A 406 12.36 -14.10 -27.91
C LYS A 406 13.49 -14.45 -28.89
N LYS A 407 13.41 -13.92 -30.11
CA LYS A 407 14.54 -13.95 -31.07
C LYS A 407 15.30 -12.62 -30.96
N GLN A 408 16.60 -12.67 -30.74
CA GLN A 408 17.52 -11.53 -30.89
C GLN A 408 18.70 -11.99 -31.76
N ALA A 409 19.01 -11.21 -32.80
CA ALA A 409 20.22 -11.38 -33.59
C ALA A 409 21.38 -10.61 -32.91
N LEU A 410 22.56 -11.23 -32.82
CA LEU A 410 23.76 -10.66 -32.20
C LEU A 410 24.92 -10.80 -33.19
N SER A 411 25.61 -9.69 -33.49
CA SER A 411 26.95 -9.71 -34.09
C SER A 411 27.98 -9.98 -32.99
N VAL A 412 29.05 -10.72 -33.32
CA VAL A 412 30.07 -11.14 -32.36
C VAL A 412 31.43 -10.57 -32.78
N GLN A 413 32.04 -9.76 -31.92
CA GLN A 413 33.47 -9.45 -31.94
C GLN A 413 34.21 -10.46 -31.05
N LEU A 414 35.27 -11.08 -31.59
CA LEU A 414 36.13 -12.01 -30.85
C LEU A 414 37.08 -11.21 -29.94
N THR A 415 36.88 -11.30 -28.62
CA THR A 415 37.83 -10.83 -27.62
C THR A 415 38.66 -12.01 -27.10
N PRO A 416 39.92 -11.80 -26.69
CA PRO A 416 40.83 -12.86 -26.25
C PRO A 416 40.54 -13.39 -24.82
N SER A 417 39.41 -13.04 -24.20
CA SER A 417 39.01 -13.58 -22.90
C SER A 417 38.51 -15.02 -23.04
N SER A 418 38.94 -15.91 -22.13
CA SER A 418 38.39 -17.26 -22.06
C SER A 418 36.90 -17.17 -21.72
N ILE A 419 36.05 -17.55 -22.68
CA ILE A 419 34.59 -17.60 -22.56
C ILE A 419 34.16 -18.33 -21.28
N ILE A 420 34.93 -19.33 -20.85
CA ILE A 420 34.67 -20.11 -19.63
C ILE A 420 34.82 -19.22 -18.38
N LEU A 421 35.86 -18.40 -18.29
CA LEU A 421 36.08 -17.47 -17.17
C LEU A 421 34.99 -16.40 -17.13
N ASP A 422 34.58 -15.90 -18.29
CA ASP A 422 33.48 -14.92 -18.39
C ASP A 422 32.15 -15.50 -17.89
N ILE A 423 31.83 -16.74 -18.28
CA ILE A 423 30.62 -17.44 -17.80
C ILE A 423 30.67 -17.65 -16.29
N VAL A 424 31.84 -18.05 -15.75
CA VAL A 424 32.01 -18.25 -14.31
C VAL A 424 31.83 -16.92 -13.57
N ASN A 425 32.48 -15.84 -14.00
CA ASN A 425 32.43 -14.52 -13.37
C ASN A 425 31.03 -13.86 -13.42
N LYS A 426 30.25 -14.12 -14.48
CA LYS A 426 28.88 -13.59 -14.65
C LYS A 426 27.83 -14.32 -13.81
N HIS A 427 28.16 -15.44 -13.18
CA HIS A 427 27.19 -16.26 -12.46
C HIS A 427 27.52 -16.42 -10.97
N SER A 428 26.46 -16.41 -10.15
CA SER A 428 26.54 -16.55 -8.69
C SER A 428 26.41 -17.99 -8.19
N SER A 429 26.27 -18.97 -9.09
CA SER A 429 26.12 -20.39 -8.77
C SER A 429 26.99 -21.26 -9.66
N LEU A 430 27.81 -22.13 -9.05
CA LEU A 430 28.66 -23.07 -9.76
C LEU A 430 27.83 -24.07 -10.57
N THR A 431 26.73 -24.59 -10.01
CA THR A 431 25.84 -25.52 -10.72
C THR A 431 25.22 -24.89 -11.96
N ARG A 432 24.88 -23.59 -11.90
CA ARG A 432 24.35 -22.86 -13.06
C ARG A 432 25.42 -22.66 -14.13
N ALA A 433 26.63 -22.25 -13.75
CA ALA A 433 27.75 -22.10 -14.67
C ALA A 433 28.11 -23.45 -15.33
N SER A 434 28.18 -24.53 -14.56
CA SER A 434 28.43 -25.88 -15.08
C SER A 434 27.36 -26.33 -16.06
N ARG A 435 26.07 -26.12 -15.78
CA ARG A 435 24.98 -26.47 -16.71
C ARG A 435 25.10 -25.74 -18.04
N ILE A 436 25.42 -24.44 -18.02
CA ILE A 436 25.60 -23.64 -19.24
C ILE A 436 26.76 -24.20 -20.06
N ILE A 437 27.87 -24.51 -19.40
CA ILE A 437 29.04 -25.11 -20.06
C ILE A 437 28.68 -26.50 -20.63
N CYS A 438 27.90 -27.34 -19.92
CA CYS A 438 27.43 -28.62 -20.46
C CYS A 438 26.61 -28.43 -21.75
N TRP A 439 25.69 -27.46 -21.79
CA TRP A 439 24.89 -27.20 -22.98
C TRP A 439 25.73 -26.65 -24.14
N ILE A 440 26.73 -25.81 -23.85
CA ILE A 440 27.70 -25.35 -24.84
C ILE A 440 28.53 -26.52 -25.37
N SER A 441 29.02 -27.41 -24.50
CA SER A 441 29.75 -28.61 -24.89
C SER A 441 28.91 -29.55 -25.75
N ARG A 442 27.63 -29.77 -25.42
CA ARG A 442 26.69 -30.55 -26.26
C ARG A 442 26.50 -29.90 -27.64
N PHE A 443 26.36 -28.58 -27.69
CA PHE A 443 26.23 -27.85 -28.94
C PHE A 443 27.48 -28.00 -29.81
N ILE A 444 28.67 -27.86 -29.21
CA ILE A 444 29.95 -28.05 -29.90
C ILE A 444 30.11 -29.49 -30.41
N GLN A 445 29.74 -30.50 -29.61
CA GLN A 445 29.79 -31.91 -30.04
C GLN A 445 28.86 -32.18 -31.23
N ARG A 446 27.65 -31.59 -31.22
CA ARG A 446 26.70 -31.68 -32.34
C ARG A 446 27.21 -31.00 -33.60
N THR A 447 27.80 -29.80 -33.47
CA THR A 447 28.30 -29.05 -34.64
C THR A 447 29.58 -29.64 -35.22
N ARG A 448 30.41 -30.29 -34.40
CA ARG A 448 31.63 -30.96 -34.84
C ARG A 448 31.45 -32.41 -35.28
N ARG A 449 30.23 -32.98 -35.20
CA ARG A 449 29.90 -34.38 -35.53
C ARG A 449 30.84 -35.40 -34.87
N ILE A 450 31.29 -35.14 -33.64
CA ILE A 450 32.31 -35.96 -32.95
C ILE A 450 31.73 -37.29 -32.43
N SER A 451 30.41 -37.45 -32.36
CA SER A 451 29.77 -38.70 -31.93
C SER A 451 28.30 -38.80 -32.34
N ASP A 452 27.90 -39.92 -32.96
CA ASP A 452 26.50 -40.32 -33.27
C ASP A 452 25.75 -40.88 -32.06
N VAL A 453 26.28 -40.71 -30.84
CA VAL A 453 25.64 -41.18 -29.62
C VAL A 453 24.40 -40.32 -29.34
N ALA A 454 23.22 -40.95 -29.30
CA ALA A 454 21.96 -40.31 -28.95
C ALA A 454 22.07 -39.63 -27.57
N LEU A 455 22.31 -38.32 -27.57
CA LEU A 455 22.42 -37.52 -26.34
C LEU A 455 21.05 -37.50 -25.64
N SER A 456 21.03 -37.87 -24.36
CA SER A 456 19.81 -37.91 -23.55
C SER A 456 19.15 -36.53 -23.42
N GLU A 457 17.82 -36.51 -23.26
CA GLU A 457 17.03 -35.27 -23.08
C GLU A 457 17.50 -34.45 -21.86
N HIS A 458 18.02 -35.12 -20.83
CA HIS A 458 18.53 -34.49 -19.61
C HIS A 458 20.06 -34.50 -19.55
N LEU A 459 20.64 -33.52 -18.84
CA LEU A 459 22.08 -33.48 -18.54
C LEU A 459 22.45 -34.62 -17.59
N THR A 460 23.45 -35.40 -17.97
CA THR A 460 23.96 -36.51 -17.15
C THR A 460 24.90 -36.02 -16.05
N ALA A 461 25.06 -36.82 -15.00
CA ALA A 461 26.02 -36.53 -13.93
C ALA A 461 27.47 -36.47 -14.44
N ASN A 462 27.81 -37.25 -15.47
CA ASN A 462 29.13 -37.26 -16.08
C ASN A 462 29.43 -35.96 -16.84
N GLU A 463 28.46 -35.43 -17.60
CA GLU A 463 28.61 -34.12 -18.26
C GLU A 463 28.76 -32.97 -17.26
N MET A 464 27.98 -33.01 -16.17
CA MET A 464 28.09 -32.04 -15.08
C MET A 464 29.47 -32.11 -14.40
N ARG A 465 30.03 -33.32 -14.23
CA ARG A 465 31.38 -33.53 -13.67
C ARG A 465 32.46 -33.00 -14.63
N ALA A 466 32.38 -33.33 -15.91
CA ALA A 466 33.32 -32.87 -16.94
C ALA A 466 33.32 -31.34 -17.07
N ALA A 467 32.15 -30.70 -17.04
CA ALA A 467 32.05 -29.24 -17.06
C ALA A 467 32.67 -28.60 -15.81
N ARG A 468 32.52 -29.22 -14.62
CA ARG A 468 33.18 -28.76 -13.39
C ARG A 468 34.70 -28.88 -13.47
N GLN A 469 35.20 -30.02 -13.95
CA GLN A 469 36.64 -30.24 -14.16
C GLN A 469 37.22 -29.23 -15.16
N LEU A 470 36.51 -28.94 -16.26
CA LEU A 470 36.90 -27.95 -17.23
C LEU A 470 37.05 -26.55 -16.62
N ILE A 471 36.07 -26.11 -15.82
CA ILE A 471 36.13 -24.83 -15.10
C ILE A 471 37.36 -24.76 -14.19
N ILE A 472 37.58 -25.82 -13.39
CA ILE A 472 38.69 -25.90 -12.44
C ILE A 472 40.02 -25.81 -13.18
N ARG A 473 40.18 -26.59 -14.25
CA ARG A 473 41.40 -26.63 -15.07
C ARG A 473 41.70 -25.26 -15.68
N THR A 474 40.69 -24.55 -16.20
CA THR A 474 40.87 -23.20 -16.73
C THR A 474 41.32 -22.22 -15.65
N VAL A 475 40.69 -22.23 -14.47
CA VAL A 475 41.09 -21.35 -13.36
C VAL A 475 42.50 -21.70 -12.84
N GLN A 476 42.83 -22.98 -12.73
CA GLN A 476 44.18 -23.43 -12.36
C GLN A 476 45.22 -22.98 -13.39
N SER A 477 44.93 -23.09 -14.69
CA SER A 477 45.84 -22.65 -15.76
C SER A 477 46.09 -21.14 -15.75
N GLN A 478 45.14 -20.33 -15.25
CA GLN A 478 45.31 -18.89 -15.11
C GLN A 478 46.18 -18.52 -13.90
N HIS A 479 45.96 -19.17 -12.75
CA HIS A 479 46.61 -18.79 -11.48
C HIS A 479 47.91 -19.55 -11.18
N PHE A 480 48.09 -20.75 -11.74
CA PHE A 480 49.24 -21.63 -11.51
C PHE A 480 49.93 -22.01 -12.82
N SER A 481 49.88 -21.14 -13.84
CA SER A 481 50.45 -21.40 -15.18
C SER A 481 51.91 -21.87 -15.13
N GLU A 482 52.76 -21.17 -14.37
CA GLU A 482 54.18 -21.50 -14.22
C GLU A 482 54.41 -22.84 -13.52
N ASP A 483 53.65 -23.12 -12.46
CA ASP A 483 53.76 -24.36 -11.69
C ASP A 483 53.27 -25.57 -12.52
N ILE A 484 52.18 -25.41 -13.25
CA ILE A 484 51.63 -26.44 -14.16
C ILE A 484 52.60 -26.71 -15.31
N ALA A 485 53.19 -25.68 -15.93
CA ALA A 485 54.16 -25.85 -17.02
C ALA A 485 55.39 -26.65 -16.56
N ARG A 486 55.89 -26.38 -15.34
CA ARG A 486 57.03 -27.12 -14.76
C ARG A 486 56.67 -28.56 -14.41
N LEU A 487 55.49 -28.80 -13.84
CA LEU A 487 55.02 -30.16 -13.54
C LEU A 487 54.83 -30.98 -14.82
N LYS A 488 54.31 -30.38 -15.89
CA LYS A 488 54.25 -31.03 -17.22
C LYS A 488 55.64 -31.34 -17.79
N ALA A 489 56.62 -30.47 -17.54
CA ALA A 489 58.02 -30.67 -17.90
C ALA A 489 58.81 -31.59 -16.93
N LYS A 490 58.15 -32.21 -15.93
CA LYS A 490 58.76 -33.03 -14.87
C LYS A 490 59.90 -32.32 -14.10
N GLN A 491 59.83 -30.99 -13.98
CA GLN A 491 60.79 -30.18 -13.23
C GLN A 491 60.28 -29.86 -11.83
N ASN A 492 61.20 -29.69 -10.87
CA ASN A 492 60.86 -29.26 -9.53
C ASN A 492 60.27 -27.84 -9.51
N LEU A 493 59.32 -27.60 -8.61
CA LEU A 493 58.73 -26.28 -8.38
C LEU A 493 59.78 -25.29 -7.86
N LYS A 494 59.59 -24.00 -8.13
CA LYS A 494 60.47 -22.94 -7.61
C LYS A 494 60.43 -22.92 -6.07
N SER A 495 61.57 -22.66 -5.42
CA SER A 495 61.69 -22.56 -3.95
C SER A 495 60.75 -21.52 -3.32
N LYS A 496 60.35 -20.48 -4.06
CA LYS A 496 59.39 -19.44 -3.62
C LYS A 496 57.92 -19.77 -3.88
N SER A 497 57.58 -20.93 -4.47
CA SER A 497 56.19 -21.28 -4.78
C SER A 497 55.40 -21.58 -3.51
N THR A 498 54.21 -20.97 -3.39
CA THR A 498 53.29 -21.20 -2.26
C THR A 498 52.78 -22.65 -2.19
N LEU A 499 52.88 -23.39 -3.29
CA LEU A 499 52.43 -24.76 -3.43
C LEU A 499 53.50 -25.79 -3.02
N LEU A 500 54.76 -25.39 -2.86
CA LEU A 500 55.88 -26.32 -2.61
C LEU A 500 55.67 -27.17 -1.34
N THR A 501 55.03 -26.60 -0.32
CA THR A 501 54.69 -27.30 0.95
C THR A 501 53.63 -28.40 0.80
N LEU A 502 52.88 -28.38 -0.30
CA LEU A 502 51.75 -29.29 -0.58
C LEU A 502 52.12 -30.39 -1.59
N ASN A 503 53.38 -30.43 -2.04
CA ASN A 503 53.91 -31.40 -3.02
C ASN A 503 52.93 -31.72 -4.17
N PRO A 504 52.47 -30.74 -4.95
CA PRO A 504 51.35 -30.92 -5.85
C PRO A 504 51.73 -31.77 -7.08
N PHE A 505 50.76 -32.49 -7.62
CA PHE A 505 50.89 -33.27 -8.85
C PHE A 505 49.67 -33.06 -9.76
N LEU A 506 49.81 -33.40 -11.04
CA LEU A 506 48.71 -33.41 -12.00
C LEU A 506 48.12 -34.83 -12.05
N ASP A 507 46.80 -34.95 -11.95
CA ASP A 507 46.11 -36.23 -12.16
C ASP A 507 45.94 -36.55 -13.66
N ASP A 508 45.37 -37.72 -13.96
CA ASP A 508 45.12 -38.18 -15.33
C ASP A 508 44.20 -37.24 -16.15
N ASP A 509 43.44 -36.37 -15.46
CA ASP A 509 42.55 -35.36 -16.04
C ASP A 509 43.23 -33.97 -16.20
N ASP A 510 44.55 -33.88 -16.01
CA ASP A 510 45.33 -32.64 -16.07
C ASP A 510 44.94 -31.61 -14.97
N ILE A 511 44.39 -32.08 -13.84
CA ILE A 511 43.96 -31.25 -12.72
C ILE A 511 45.04 -31.24 -11.63
N LEU A 512 45.39 -30.05 -11.17
CA LEU A 512 46.37 -29.86 -10.09
C LEU A 512 45.77 -30.26 -8.74
N ARG A 513 46.42 -31.21 -8.05
CA ARG A 513 46.00 -31.75 -6.75
C ARG A 513 47.12 -31.70 -5.72
N VAL A 514 46.74 -31.76 -4.45
CA VAL A 514 47.68 -31.87 -3.32
C VAL A 514 48.30 -33.27 -3.29
N GLY A 515 49.62 -33.36 -3.29
CA GLY A 515 50.33 -34.61 -3.02
C GLY A 515 50.35 -34.90 -1.53
N GLY A 516 50.49 -36.18 -1.18
CA GLY A 516 50.17 -36.64 0.17
C GLY A 516 51.27 -37.43 0.85
N ARG A 517 51.44 -37.17 2.15
CA ARG A 517 51.99 -38.09 3.16
C ARG A 517 50.97 -39.12 3.66
N LEU A 518 49.72 -39.06 3.15
CA LEU A 518 48.57 -39.86 3.57
C LEU A 518 48.20 -40.97 2.55
N GLN A 519 49.12 -41.33 1.66
CA GLN A 519 48.88 -42.31 0.58
C GLN A 519 48.41 -43.67 1.12
N HIS A 520 48.96 -44.11 2.27
CA HIS A 520 48.60 -45.37 2.94
C HIS A 520 47.35 -45.29 3.86
N SER A 521 46.68 -44.14 3.97
CA SER A 521 45.45 -44.03 4.77
C SER A 521 44.26 -44.77 4.14
N LYS A 522 43.21 -45.11 4.91
CA LYS A 522 41.96 -45.69 4.39
C LYS A 522 41.00 -44.64 3.77
N LEU A 523 41.45 -43.41 3.56
CA LEU A 523 40.62 -42.32 3.03
C LEU A 523 40.34 -42.50 1.53
N SER A 524 39.25 -41.92 1.04
CA SER A 524 38.93 -41.91 -0.40
C SER A 524 39.94 -41.08 -1.19
N TYR A 525 40.09 -41.36 -2.49
CA TYR A 525 41.07 -40.69 -3.36
C TYR A 525 41.00 -39.16 -3.29
N ASN A 526 39.80 -38.57 -3.35
CA ASN A 526 39.63 -37.12 -3.27
C ASN A 526 39.97 -36.52 -1.89
N LYS A 527 39.89 -37.31 -0.81
CA LYS A 527 40.33 -36.89 0.53
C LYS A 527 41.84 -37.00 0.71
N LYS A 528 42.47 -37.99 0.07
CA LYS A 528 43.93 -38.14 0.04
C LYS A 528 44.58 -37.06 -0.82
N HIS A 529 43.97 -36.76 -1.97
CA HIS A 529 44.45 -35.87 -3.00
C HIS A 529 43.37 -34.84 -3.40
N PRO A 530 43.06 -33.89 -2.50
CA PRO A 530 42.09 -32.84 -2.79
C PRO A 530 42.58 -31.89 -3.90
N ILE A 531 41.64 -31.35 -4.66
CA ILE A 531 41.90 -30.46 -5.81
C ILE A 531 42.38 -29.10 -5.33
N LEU A 532 43.49 -28.59 -5.86
CA LEU A 532 44.03 -27.29 -5.48
C LEU A 532 43.21 -26.14 -6.08
N VAL A 533 42.76 -25.21 -5.24
CA VAL A 533 41.99 -24.03 -5.68
C VAL A 533 42.65 -22.76 -5.15
N PRO A 534 42.83 -21.72 -5.99
CA PRO A 534 43.41 -20.45 -5.54
C PRO A 534 42.53 -19.78 -4.48
N HIS A 535 43.13 -18.94 -3.65
CA HIS A 535 42.40 -18.25 -2.59
C HIS A 535 41.59 -17.05 -3.11
N ASP A 536 42.10 -16.40 -4.16
CA ASP A 536 41.54 -15.20 -4.77
C ASP A 536 40.99 -15.48 -6.17
N SER A 537 39.90 -16.23 -6.23
CA SER A 537 39.15 -16.43 -7.47
C SER A 537 37.65 -16.43 -7.21
N HIS A 538 36.88 -16.05 -8.22
CA HIS A 538 35.43 -16.14 -8.15
C HIS A 538 34.95 -17.59 -8.03
N LEU A 539 35.66 -18.56 -8.64
CA LEU A 539 35.39 -19.99 -8.45
C LEU A 539 35.44 -20.39 -6.96
N THR A 540 36.44 -19.92 -6.22
CA THR A 540 36.59 -20.15 -4.77
C THR A 540 35.38 -19.64 -4.00
N ARG A 541 34.86 -18.46 -4.36
CA ARG A 541 33.63 -17.92 -3.79
C ARG A 541 32.43 -18.82 -4.08
N LEU A 542 32.29 -19.32 -5.30
CA LEU A 542 31.19 -20.21 -5.68
C LEU A 542 31.24 -21.55 -4.94
N ILE A 543 32.43 -22.16 -4.81
CA ILE A 543 32.64 -23.42 -4.07
C ILE A 543 32.27 -23.24 -2.60
N ILE A 544 32.72 -22.16 -1.96
CA ILE A 544 32.40 -21.87 -0.56
C ILE A 544 30.89 -21.63 -0.38
N ASN A 545 30.24 -20.93 -1.32
CA ASN A 545 28.79 -20.70 -1.25
C ASN A 545 27.96 -21.98 -1.40
N GLU A 546 28.39 -22.90 -2.27
CA GLU A 546 27.77 -24.22 -2.42
C GLU A 546 27.93 -25.04 -1.13
N ALA A 547 29.14 -25.12 -0.58
CA ALA A 547 29.42 -25.80 0.69
C ALA A 547 28.67 -25.19 1.88
N HIS A 548 28.61 -23.85 1.95
CA HIS A 548 27.90 -23.13 3.00
C HIS A 548 26.38 -23.38 2.91
N SER A 549 25.83 -23.51 1.71
CA SER A 549 24.41 -23.84 1.51
C SER A 549 24.12 -25.32 1.82
N ALA A 550 25.01 -26.23 1.40
CA ALA A 550 24.89 -27.67 1.66
C ALA A 550 24.97 -28.01 3.16
N THR A 551 25.78 -27.26 3.91
CA THR A 551 25.87 -27.37 5.38
C THR A 551 24.80 -26.54 6.12
N LEU A 552 23.73 -26.12 5.43
CA LEU A 552 22.61 -25.34 5.99
C LEU A 552 23.07 -24.08 6.73
N HIS A 553 23.94 -23.30 6.09
CA HIS A 553 24.56 -22.11 6.67
C HIS A 553 25.46 -22.41 7.90
N GLY A 554 26.12 -23.56 7.90
CA GLY A 554 27.06 -23.99 8.93
C GLY A 554 28.20 -23.00 9.20
N GLY A 555 28.78 -23.06 10.40
CA GLY A 555 29.90 -22.21 10.80
C GLY A 555 31.16 -22.40 9.93
N ALA A 556 32.15 -21.53 10.12
CA ALA A 556 33.36 -21.51 9.29
C ALA A 556 34.17 -22.83 9.34
N SER A 557 34.19 -23.52 10.48
CA SER A 557 34.87 -24.81 10.64
C SER A 557 34.17 -25.92 9.85
N LEU A 558 32.84 -26.02 10.00
CA LEU A 558 32.02 -27.02 9.32
C LEU A 558 32.03 -26.82 7.79
N THR A 559 31.87 -25.58 7.34
CA THR A 559 31.92 -25.23 5.91
C THR A 559 33.28 -25.58 5.31
N LEU A 560 34.38 -25.29 6.01
CA LEU A 560 35.73 -25.63 5.55
C LEU A 560 35.96 -27.14 5.52
N SER A 561 35.46 -27.88 6.51
CA SER A 561 35.56 -29.34 6.55
C SER A 561 34.88 -29.96 5.33
N HIS A 562 33.69 -29.49 4.98
CA HIS A 562 32.97 -29.95 3.80
C HIS A 562 33.70 -29.60 2.49
N CYS A 563 34.30 -28.41 2.40
CA CYS A 563 35.15 -28.08 1.25
C CYS A 563 36.36 -29.02 1.13
N ARG A 564 37.00 -29.38 2.26
CA ARG A 564 38.20 -30.25 2.29
C ARG A 564 37.97 -31.68 1.83
N ASP A 565 36.73 -32.13 1.76
CA ASP A 565 36.41 -33.46 1.23
C ASP A 565 36.75 -33.59 -0.27
N LEU A 566 36.79 -32.48 -1.00
CA LEU A 566 37.05 -32.44 -2.45
C LEU A 566 38.09 -31.39 -2.87
N TYR A 567 38.22 -30.28 -2.14
CA TYR A 567 39.00 -29.11 -2.51
C TYR A 567 39.96 -28.65 -1.41
N TRP A 568 41.19 -28.34 -1.80
CA TRP A 568 42.18 -27.66 -0.97
C TRP A 568 42.30 -26.19 -1.37
N ILE A 569 41.59 -25.33 -0.64
CA ILE A 569 41.64 -23.88 -0.84
C ILE A 569 42.86 -23.32 -0.10
N ILE A 570 43.75 -22.64 -0.83
CA ILE A 570 44.89 -21.93 -0.24
C ILE A 570 44.35 -20.91 0.78
N SER A 571 44.89 -20.88 2.00
CA SER A 571 44.34 -20.03 3.09
C SER A 571 42.83 -20.21 3.37
N GLY A 572 42.31 -21.44 3.22
CA GLY A 572 40.87 -21.74 3.21
C GLY A 572 40.04 -21.18 4.37
N ILE A 573 40.55 -21.19 5.61
CA ILE A 573 39.79 -20.65 6.75
C ILE A 573 39.54 -19.15 6.66
N ARG A 574 40.49 -18.38 6.11
CA ARG A 574 40.34 -16.93 5.89
C ARG A 574 39.33 -16.67 4.79
N ALA A 575 39.41 -17.42 3.68
CA ALA A 575 38.47 -17.34 2.57
C ALA A 575 37.03 -17.67 3.02
N VAL A 576 36.83 -18.76 3.76
CA VAL A 576 35.52 -19.16 4.29
C VAL A 576 34.95 -18.12 5.26
N LYS A 577 35.76 -17.61 6.20
CA LYS A 577 35.32 -16.54 7.12
C LYS A 577 34.91 -15.27 6.37
N LYS A 578 35.64 -14.89 5.30
CA LYS A 578 35.30 -13.73 4.46
C LYS A 578 33.94 -13.92 3.79
N GLN A 579 33.69 -15.08 3.18
CA GLN A 579 32.42 -15.35 2.48
C GLN A 579 31.22 -15.46 3.44
N ILE A 580 31.37 -16.13 4.59
CA ILE A 580 30.28 -16.23 5.58
C ILE A 580 29.89 -14.83 6.12
N ARG A 581 30.86 -13.92 6.30
CA ARG A 581 30.57 -12.53 6.71
C ARG A 581 29.76 -11.76 5.66
N GLN A 582 29.86 -12.11 4.39
CA GLN A 582 29.10 -11.49 3.30
C GLN A 582 27.73 -12.15 3.08
N CYS A 583 27.44 -13.28 3.75
CA CYS A 583 26.17 -13.98 3.60
C CYS A 583 25.02 -13.23 4.29
N ILE A 584 24.09 -12.70 3.51
CA ILE A 584 22.93 -11.93 4.01
C ILE A 584 22.07 -12.78 4.98
N LYS A 585 21.87 -14.07 4.69
CA LYS A 585 21.08 -14.96 5.58
C LYS A 585 21.76 -15.08 6.94
N CYS A 586 23.05 -15.39 6.97
CA CYS A 586 23.82 -15.46 8.22
C CYS A 586 23.84 -14.11 8.95
N GLN A 587 23.97 -12.99 8.24
CA GLN A 587 23.94 -11.66 8.86
C GLN A 587 22.57 -11.29 9.43
N ARG A 588 21.48 -11.68 8.77
CA ARG A 588 20.11 -11.51 9.29
C ARG A 588 19.86 -12.32 10.56
N PHE A 589 20.34 -13.56 10.61
CA PHE A 589 20.22 -14.41 11.80
C PHE A 589 21.20 -14.05 12.92
N LYS A 590 22.34 -13.45 12.57
CA LYS A 590 23.36 -12.96 13.52
C LYS A 590 23.14 -11.52 13.98
N ALA A 591 22.13 -10.82 13.43
CA ALA A 591 21.91 -9.39 13.62
C ALA A 591 21.94 -9.00 15.11
N GLN A 592 23.04 -8.36 15.50
CA GLN A 592 23.17 -7.72 16.81
C GLN A 592 22.83 -6.25 16.64
N SER A 593 22.00 -5.73 17.56
CA SER A 593 21.74 -4.30 17.68
C SER A 593 23.04 -3.51 17.85
N GLN A 594 23.16 -2.36 17.18
CA GLN A 594 24.23 -1.41 17.45
C GLN A 594 24.02 -0.77 18.82
N HIS A 595 25.09 -0.55 19.56
CA HIS A 595 25.02 0.03 20.90
C HIS A 595 26.13 1.05 21.08
N GLN A 596 25.81 2.18 21.71
CA GLN A 596 26.77 3.19 22.17
C GLN A 596 27.00 3.08 23.68
N LEU A 597 27.95 3.85 24.21
CA LEU A 597 28.24 3.96 25.64
C LEU A 597 26.98 4.25 26.49
N MET A 598 26.78 3.48 27.58
CA MET A 598 25.63 3.59 28.50
C MET A 598 25.58 4.96 29.19
N ALA A 599 24.39 5.57 29.22
CA ALA A 599 24.12 6.81 29.97
C ALA A 599 24.02 6.57 31.49
N ASN A 600 24.24 7.62 32.29
CA ASN A 600 24.19 7.56 33.77
C ASN A 600 22.77 7.25 34.29
N LEU A 601 22.68 6.60 35.46
CA LEU A 601 21.41 6.26 36.13
C LEU A 601 20.72 7.53 36.66
N PRO A 602 19.37 7.60 36.63
CA PRO A 602 18.63 8.76 37.15
C PRO A 602 18.67 8.82 38.68
N GLU A 603 18.74 10.04 39.22
CA GLU A 603 18.85 10.34 40.66
C GLU A 603 17.80 9.63 41.54
N PRO A 604 16.50 9.52 41.16
CA PRO A 604 15.49 8.80 41.97
C PRO A 604 15.74 7.29 42.13
N ARG A 605 16.66 6.70 41.36
CA ARG A 605 16.99 5.27 41.41
C ARG A 605 18.14 4.95 42.37
N VAL A 606 18.90 5.97 42.78
CA VAL A 606 20.09 5.85 43.62
C VAL A 606 19.90 6.46 45.01
N THR A 607 18.75 7.09 45.27
CA THR A 607 18.38 7.69 46.56
C THR A 607 17.43 6.76 47.36
N PRO A 608 17.73 6.48 48.64
CA PRO A 608 16.83 5.73 49.52
C PRO A 608 15.50 6.46 49.69
N SER A 609 14.38 5.77 49.47
CA SER A 609 13.03 6.32 49.65
C SER A 609 12.02 5.22 50.01
N LYS A 610 10.94 5.59 50.71
CA LYS A 610 9.85 4.66 51.07
C LYS A 610 9.35 3.91 49.82
N PRO A 611 9.06 2.59 49.90
CA PRO A 611 8.50 1.86 48.77
C PRO A 611 7.32 2.59 48.14
N PHE A 612 7.26 2.57 46.80
CA PHE A 612 6.30 3.29 45.96
C PHE A 612 6.32 4.83 46.04
N THR A 613 7.33 5.47 46.66
CA THR A 613 7.48 6.95 46.61
C THR A 613 7.65 7.47 45.17
N HIS A 614 8.51 6.80 44.41
CA HIS A 614 8.70 7.00 42.97
C HIS A 614 8.20 5.75 42.25
N THR A 615 7.10 5.88 41.52
CA THR A 615 6.39 4.74 40.92
C THR A 615 6.20 4.95 39.43
N GLY A 616 6.63 3.97 38.63
CA GLY A 616 6.31 3.88 37.22
C GLY A 616 5.03 3.07 37.01
N VAL A 617 4.20 3.47 36.05
CA VAL A 617 2.98 2.76 35.68
C VAL A 617 2.90 2.50 34.19
N ASP A 618 2.44 1.31 33.84
CA ASP A 618 2.18 0.90 32.46
C ASP A 618 1.01 -0.09 32.39
N PHE A 619 0.37 -0.18 31.23
CA PHE A 619 -0.63 -1.19 30.95
C PHE A 619 -0.03 -2.36 30.16
N THR A 620 -0.44 -3.57 30.48
CA THR A 620 -0.16 -4.71 29.58
C THR A 620 -0.96 -4.60 28.29
N GLY A 621 -0.68 -5.50 27.33
CA GLY A 621 -1.64 -5.77 26.25
C GLY A 621 -2.94 -6.35 26.81
N TYR A 622 -3.99 -6.39 25.98
CA TYR A 622 -5.29 -6.93 26.39
C TYR A 622 -5.17 -8.41 26.80
N VAL A 623 -5.98 -8.81 27.77
CA VAL A 623 -6.19 -10.19 28.22
C VAL A 623 -7.66 -10.56 28.07
N ASP A 624 -7.96 -11.80 27.72
CA ASP A 624 -9.33 -12.28 27.58
C ASP A 624 -9.90 -12.66 28.96
N ILE A 625 -11.03 -12.06 29.35
CA ILE A 625 -11.75 -12.34 30.60
C ILE A 625 -13.14 -12.88 30.28
N LYS A 626 -13.55 -13.97 30.93
CA LYS A 626 -14.93 -14.48 30.87
C LYS A 626 -15.86 -13.68 31.77
N ALA A 627 -17.04 -13.33 31.25
CA ALA A 627 -18.06 -12.63 32.04
C ALA A 627 -18.67 -13.51 33.14
N ASN A 628 -18.81 -14.83 32.92
CA ASN A 628 -19.36 -15.80 33.88
C ASN A 628 -18.79 -17.21 33.63
N LYS A 629 -19.01 -18.13 34.59
CA LYS A 629 -18.64 -19.56 34.47
C LYS A 629 -19.63 -20.29 33.54
N GLY A 630 -19.14 -20.97 32.50
CA GLY A 630 -19.97 -21.76 31.55
C GLY A 630 -19.36 -21.91 30.15
N ARG A 631 -19.85 -22.89 29.37
CA ARG A 631 -19.42 -23.11 27.96
C ARG A 631 -20.17 -22.13 27.04
N GLY A 632 -19.46 -21.52 26.07
CA GLY A 632 -20.06 -20.62 25.08
C GLY A 632 -20.27 -19.16 25.51
N ILE A 633 -19.83 -18.78 26.72
CA ILE A 633 -19.97 -17.41 27.23
C ILE A 633 -18.98 -16.46 26.55
N LYS A 634 -19.46 -15.28 26.13
CA LYS A 634 -18.66 -14.25 25.47
C LYS A 634 -17.52 -13.77 26.39
N THR A 635 -16.34 -13.61 25.80
CA THR A 635 -15.14 -13.07 26.46
C THR A 635 -15.03 -11.58 26.22
N LEU A 636 -14.75 -10.83 27.28
CA LEU A 636 -14.49 -9.41 27.28
C LEU A 636 -12.97 -9.16 27.30
N LYS A 637 -12.54 -8.02 26.79
CA LYS A 637 -11.13 -7.61 26.87
C LYS A 637 -10.92 -6.91 28.20
N GLY A 638 -9.97 -7.38 29.00
CA GLY A 638 -9.45 -6.67 30.16
C GLY A 638 -7.99 -6.26 29.97
N TYR A 639 -7.48 -5.47 30.90
CA TYR A 639 -6.10 -4.97 30.92
C TYR A 639 -5.53 -5.07 32.33
N ILE A 640 -4.21 -5.07 32.46
CA ILE A 640 -3.53 -5.13 33.76
C ILE A 640 -2.71 -3.86 33.91
N ALA A 641 -3.00 -3.08 34.94
CA ALA A 641 -2.15 -1.97 35.37
C ALA A 641 -0.98 -2.53 36.19
N VAL A 642 0.24 -2.22 35.77
CA VAL A 642 1.48 -2.67 36.40
C VAL A 642 2.17 -1.47 37.02
N PHE A 643 2.21 -1.41 38.35
CA PHE A 643 2.92 -0.38 39.11
C PHE A 643 4.26 -0.92 39.58
N VAL A 644 5.33 -0.16 39.38
CA VAL A 644 6.70 -0.57 39.73
C VAL A 644 7.42 0.51 40.53
N CYS A 645 7.91 0.17 41.71
CA CYS A 645 8.71 1.06 42.54
C CYS A 645 10.15 1.20 42.02
N PHE A 646 10.68 2.42 41.93
CA PHE A 646 12.02 2.67 41.40
C PHE A 646 13.15 2.28 42.36
N SER A 647 12.95 2.46 43.67
CA SER A 647 13.97 2.16 44.68
C SER A 647 14.09 0.66 44.96
N THR A 648 12.96 -0.02 45.16
CA THR A 648 12.94 -1.44 45.58
C THR A 648 12.62 -2.42 44.47
N LYS A 649 12.24 -1.96 43.26
CA LYS A 649 11.71 -2.80 42.16
C LYS A 649 10.46 -3.62 42.51
N ALA A 650 9.80 -3.32 43.62
CA ALA A 650 8.52 -3.93 43.99
C ALA A 650 7.47 -3.69 42.90
N VAL A 651 6.65 -4.70 42.64
CA VAL A 651 5.59 -4.69 41.62
C VAL A 651 4.23 -4.80 42.31
N HIS A 652 3.25 -4.02 41.87
CA HIS A 652 1.85 -4.10 42.26
C HIS A 652 0.97 -4.23 41.02
N LEU A 653 0.06 -5.21 40.99
CA LEU A 653 -0.74 -5.57 39.82
C LEU A 653 -2.23 -5.34 40.08
N GLU A 654 -2.92 -4.69 39.15
CA GLU A 654 -4.37 -4.50 39.20
C GLU A 654 -5.03 -4.87 37.89
N LEU A 655 -6.07 -5.71 37.94
CA LEU A 655 -6.92 -6.00 36.79
C LEU A 655 -7.93 -4.86 36.58
N VAL A 656 -8.09 -4.43 35.33
CA VAL A 656 -9.09 -3.43 34.92
C VAL A 656 -9.90 -3.91 33.72
N ALA A 657 -11.16 -3.50 33.66
CA ALA A 657 -12.08 -3.91 32.60
C ALA A 657 -11.88 -3.13 31.28
N ASP A 658 -11.34 -1.90 31.33
CA ASP A 658 -11.11 -1.08 30.14
C ASP A 658 -9.91 -0.13 30.33
N LEU A 659 -9.52 0.57 29.25
CA LEU A 659 -8.44 1.57 29.24
C LEU A 659 -8.96 2.99 29.51
N SER A 660 -10.09 3.16 30.20
CA SER A 660 -10.60 4.50 30.55
C SER A 660 -9.79 5.13 31.68
N ALA A 661 -9.83 6.46 31.78
CA ALA A 661 -9.25 7.18 32.91
C ALA A 661 -9.93 6.79 34.24
N ALA A 662 -11.24 6.51 34.23
CA ALA A 662 -12.00 6.11 35.42
C ALA A 662 -11.57 4.74 35.95
N ALA A 663 -11.43 3.74 35.07
CA ALA A 663 -10.96 2.41 35.45
C ALA A 663 -9.52 2.46 35.99
N PHE A 664 -8.66 3.29 35.39
CA PHE A 664 -7.31 3.52 35.89
C PHE A 664 -7.31 4.19 37.28
N LEU A 665 -8.12 5.23 37.49
CA LEU A 665 -8.24 5.90 38.79
C LEU A 665 -8.70 4.93 39.90
N ALA A 666 -9.61 4.00 39.58
CA ALA A 666 -10.02 2.96 40.52
C ALA A 666 -8.87 2.01 40.87
N ALA A 667 -8.08 1.58 39.88
CA ALA A 667 -6.88 0.77 40.11
C ALA A 667 -5.81 1.52 40.93
N PHE A 668 -5.60 2.80 40.62
CA PHE A 668 -4.68 3.67 41.36
C PHE A 668 -5.10 3.82 42.83
N LYS A 669 -6.39 4.06 43.10
CA LYS A 669 -6.92 4.12 44.48
C LYS A 669 -6.71 2.80 45.23
N ARG A 670 -6.91 1.65 44.58
CA ARG A 670 -6.63 0.33 45.19
C ARG A 670 -5.14 0.13 45.51
N MET A 671 -4.24 0.57 44.63
CA MET A 671 -2.80 0.54 44.88
C MET A 671 -2.42 1.45 46.06
N CYS A 672 -2.89 2.70 46.06
CA CYS A 672 -2.64 3.65 47.14
C CYS A 672 -3.15 3.14 48.50
N ALA A 673 -4.33 2.50 48.53
CA ALA A 673 -4.89 1.92 49.74
C ALA A 673 -4.04 0.78 50.32
N ARG A 674 -3.33 0.01 49.47
CA ARG A 674 -2.51 -1.13 49.90
C ARG A 674 -1.04 -0.80 50.12
N ARG A 675 -0.49 0.15 49.37
CA ARG A 675 0.96 0.44 49.34
C ARG A 675 1.31 1.83 49.87
N GLY A 676 0.31 2.66 50.12
CA GLY A 676 0.48 4.08 50.43
C GLY A 676 0.57 4.94 49.17
N MET A 677 0.36 6.24 49.35
CA MET A 677 0.30 7.19 48.24
C MET A 677 1.69 7.55 47.70
N PRO A 678 1.91 7.50 46.37
CA PRO A 678 3.17 7.88 45.75
C PRO A 678 3.36 9.41 45.75
N LYS A 679 4.60 9.89 45.88
CA LYS A 679 4.93 11.32 45.69
C LYS A 679 5.14 11.67 44.22
N HIS A 680 5.74 10.75 43.46
CA HIS A 680 6.06 10.93 42.05
C HIS A 680 5.57 9.74 41.22
N MET A 681 4.73 10.03 40.22
CA MET A 681 4.22 9.05 39.25
C MET A 681 4.83 9.27 37.88
N TYR A 682 5.29 8.19 37.23
CA TYR A 682 5.89 8.21 35.89
C TYR A 682 5.09 7.35 34.91
N SER A 683 4.69 7.90 33.77
CA SER A 683 3.97 7.17 32.71
C SER A 683 4.33 7.63 31.30
N ASP A 684 3.85 6.91 30.29
CA ASP A 684 3.83 7.40 28.90
C ASP A 684 2.69 8.43 28.69
N ASN A 685 2.63 9.01 27.48
CA ASN A 685 1.62 10.00 27.08
C ASN A 685 0.27 9.34 26.69
N GLY A 686 -0.08 8.19 27.26
CA GLY A 686 -1.37 7.55 27.07
C GLY A 686 -2.53 8.48 27.48
N THR A 687 -3.59 8.53 26.67
CA THR A 687 -4.73 9.43 26.88
C THR A 687 -5.46 9.17 28.21
N ASN A 688 -5.45 7.92 28.67
CA ASN A 688 -5.95 7.48 29.97
C ASN A 688 -5.15 8.04 31.15
N PHE A 689 -3.82 8.01 31.07
CA PHE A 689 -2.95 8.57 32.11
C PHE A 689 -2.99 10.10 32.13
N VAL A 690 -2.99 10.74 30.94
CA VAL A 690 -3.16 12.20 30.83
C VAL A 690 -4.51 12.65 31.39
N GLY A 691 -5.58 11.89 31.10
CA GLY A 691 -6.91 12.14 31.66
C GLY A 691 -6.95 12.00 33.19
N ALA A 692 -6.40 10.91 33.72
CA ALA A 692 -6.35 10.67 35.16
C ALA A 692 -5.52 11.71 35.93
N ALA A 693 -4.37 12.10 35.39
CA ALA A 693 -3.53 13.15 35.98
C ALA A 693 -4.27 14.49 36.09
N LYS A 694 -5.07 14.86 35.07
CA LYS A 694 -5.91 16.07 35.11
C LYS A 694 -6.98 16.00 36.19
N VAL A 695 -7.64 14.85 36.36
CA VAL A 695 -8.68 14.65 37.39
C VAL A 695 -8.07 14.76 38.79
N LEU A 696 -6.97 14.07 39.07
CA LEU A 696 -6.29 14.14 40.37
C LEU A 696 -5.81 15.56 40.70
N THR A 697 -5.28 16.27 39.69
CA THR A 697 -4.86 17.68 39.86
C THR A 697 -6.05 18.60 40.15
N LYS A 698 -7.24 18.31 39.58
CA LYS A 698 -8.46 19.08 39.82
C LYS A 698 -9.04 18.81 41.21
N GLU A 699 -9.19 17.54 41.60
CA GLU A 699 -9.68 17.13 42.93
C GLU A 699 -8.80 17.71 44.06
N TYR A 700 -7.48 17.71 43.87
CA TYR A 700 -6.54 18.34 44.81
C TYR A 700 -6.78 19.85 44.95
N LYS A 701 -6.95 20.56 43.83
CA LYS A 701 -7.20 22.02 43.83
C LYS A 701 -8.57 22.41 44.40
N GLU A 702 -9.57 21.54 44.26
CA GLU A 702 -10.90 21.76 44.83
C GLU A 702 -10.91 21.50 46.34
N THR A 703 -10.26 20.44 46.81
CA THR A 703 -10.13 20.11 48.24
C THR A 703 -9.41 21.22 49.02
N LEU A 704 -8.36 21.81 48.42
CA LEU A 704 -7.65 22.96 49.00
C LEU A 704 -8.51 24.23 49.12
N LYS A 705 -9.60 24.36 48.36
CA LYS A 705 -10.50 25.53 48.42
C LYS A 705 -11.62 25.37 49.46
N THR A 706 -11.98 24.14 49.81
CA THR A 706 -13.12 23.84 50.71
C THR A 706 -12.72 23.79 52.19
N ILE A 707 -11.44 23.57 52.50
CA ILE A 707 -10.96 23.44 53.88
C ILE A 707 -10.40 24.79 54.36
N ASN A 708 -11.18 25.49 55.17
CA ASN A 708 -10.72 26.61 56.00
C ASN A 708 -10.46 26.05 57.40
N ILE A 709 -9.30 26.35 58.02
CA ILE A 709 -8.84 26.05 59.39
C ILE A 709 -7.60 25.11 59.49
N GLU A 710 -6.49 25.72 59.92
CA GLU A 710 -5.25 25.33 60.64
C GLU A 710 -4.68 23.90 60.72
N CYS A 711 -5.29 22.84 60.16
CA CYS A 711 -4.68 21.49 60.13
C CYS A 711 -4.08 21.16 58.76
N VAL A 712 -3.42 22.13 58.12
CA VAL A 712 -2.90 22.04 56.74
C VAL A 712 -1.69 21.11 56.62
N SER A 713 -0.97 20.82 57.70
CA SER A 713 0.26 20.01 57.64
C SER A 713 0.01 18.57 57.19
N ASP A 714 -1.13 17.97 57.56
CA ASP A 714 -1.40 16.55 57.28
C ASP A 714 -2.06 16.31 55.92
N ILE A 715 -2.76 17.31 55.37
CA ILE A 715 -3.41 17.23 54.04
C ILE A 715 -2.43 17.60 52.91
N SER A 716 -1.32 18.29 53.23
CA SER A 716 -0.26 18.62 52.26
C SER A 716 0.44 17.41 51.63
N ASN A 717 0.24 16.21 52.20
CA ASN A 717 0.81 14.96 51.69
C ASN A 717 0.06 14.36 50.48
N MET A 718 -1.09 14.91 50.05
CA MET A 718 -1.89 14.38 48.93
C MET A 718 -1.42 14.74 47.52
N GLY A 719 -0.38 15.56 47.36
CA GLY A 719 0.08 16.05 46.06
C GLY A 719 0.94 15.06 45.27
N VAL A 720 0.32 14.16 44.50
CA VAL A 720 1.04 13.28 43.55
C VAL A 720 1.55 14.13 42.37
N THR A 721 2.87 14.20 42.17
CA THR A 721 3.46 14.88 41.00
C THR A 721 3.58 13.90 39.82
N TRP A 722 2.95 14.22 38.69
CA TRP A 722 2.96 13.36 37.49
C TRP A 722 4.04 13.77 36.47
N HIS A 723 4.83 12.81 36.03
CA HIS A 723 5.91 12.95 35.05
C HIS A 723 5.60 12.14 33.79
N PHE A 724 5.44 12.82 32.66
CA PHE A 724 5.22 12.18 31.37
C PHE A 724 6.54 12.08 30.58
N ASN A 725 6.79 10.94 29.95
CA ASN A 725 8.02 10.72 29.19
C ASN A 725 8.16 11.70 28.01
N ALA A 726 9.29 12.41 27.93
CA ALA A 726 9.73 13.09 26.70
C ALA A 726 10.18 12.05 25.65
N PRO A 727 10.04 12.29 24.33
CA PRO A 727 10.43 11.34 23.26
C PRO A 727 11.93 10.95 23.21
N ALA A 728 12.74 11.34 24.20
CA ALA A 728 14.19 11.24 24.24
C ALA A 728 14.75 10.54 25.51
N TRP A 729 13.93 9.86 26.32
CA TRP A 729 14.40 9.21 27.57
C TRP A 729 14.13 7.68 27.67
N PRO A 730 14.81 6.84 26.84
CA PRO A 730 14.60 5.39 26.85
C PRO A 730 15.13 4.67 28.10
N SER A 731 16.04 5.29 28.87
CA SER A 731 16.65 4.65 30.04
C SER A 731 15.72 4.55 31.26
N ALA A 732 14.68 5.41 31.34
CA ALA A 732 13.65 5.33 32.37
C ALA A 732 12.68 4.16 32.11
N GLY A 733 12.24 3.98 30.86
CA GLY A 733 11.26 2.95 30.45
C GLY A 733 11.68 1.50 30.68
N GLY A 734 12.99 1.22 30.67
CA GLY A 734 13.49 -0.16 30.78
C GLY A 734 13.17 -0.89 32.09
N LEU A 735 12.87 -0.16 33.19
CA LEU A 735 12.60 -0.79 34.49
C LEU A 735 11.20 -1.43 34.55
N TRP A 736 10.16 -0.68 34.16
CA TRP A 736 8.80 -1.22 34.14
C TRP A 736 8.53 -2.07 32.90
N GLU A 737 9.16 -1.81 31.74
CA GLU A 737 9.09 -2.70 30.57
C GLU A 737 9.62 -4.11 30.88
N SER A 738 10.71 -4.21 31.67
CA SER A 738 11.24 -5.49 32.16
C SER A 738 10.27 -6.19 33.11
N SER A 739 9.57 -5.42 33.94
CA SER A 739 8.55 -5.94 34.87
C SER A 739 7.31 -6.42 34.12
N VAL A 740 6.82 -5.68 33.12
CA VAL A 740 5.73 -6.07 32.21
C VAL A 740 6.08 -7.35 31.44
N LYS A 741 7.33 -7.48 30.97
CA LYS A 741 7.81 -8.71 30.33
C LYS A 741 7.81 -9.90 31.29
N SER A 742 8.20 -9.68 32.54
CA SER A 742 8.19 -10.71 33.58
C SER A 742 6.77 -11.15 33.94
N VAL A 743 5.82 -10.22 34.04
CA VAL A 743 4.38 -10.51 34.25
C VAL A 743 3.83 -11.35 33.09
N LYS A 744 4.07 -10.93 31.83
CA LYS A 744 3.61 -11.69 30.64
C LYS A 744 4.21 -13.08 30.56
N HIS A 745 5.47 -13.26 30.99
CA HIS A 745 6.13 -14.56 31.03
C HIS A 745 5.46 -15.52 32.02
N HIS A 746 5.10 -15.03 33.22
CA HIS A 746 4.38 -15.84 34.21
C HIS A 746 2.95 -16.15 33.76
N LEU A 747 2.21 -15.15 33.25
CA LEU A 747 0.85 -15.34 32.73
C LEU A 747 0.80 -16.40 31.62
N LYS A 748 1.73 -16.35 30.64
CA LYS A 748 1.77 -17.32 29.53
C LYS A 748 2.00 -18.75 30.01
N ARG A 749 2.80 -18.95 31.05
CA ARG A 749 3.13 -20.28 31.59
C ARG A 749 2.03 -20.83 32.50
N VAL A 750 1.38 -19.98 33.29
CA VAL A 750 0.39 -20.42 34.27
C VAL A 750 -1.01 -20.56 33.65
N ILE A 751 -1.40 -19.66 32.74
CA ILE A 751 -2.74 -19.65 32.12
C ILE A 751 -2.83 -20.60 30.91
N GLY A 752 -1.77 -20.69 30.10
CA GLY A 752 -1.79 -21.44 28.84
C GLY A 752 -2.86 -20.90 27.87
N GLU A 753 -3.76 -21.78 27.41
CA GLU A 753 -4.90 -21.43 26.53
C GLU A 753 -6.23 -21.23 27.29
N GLN A 754 -6.23 -21.38 28.62
CA GLN A 754 -7.45 -21.29 29.42
C GLN A 754 -7.91 -19.83 29.56
N LYS A 755 -9.23 -19.62 29.53
CA LYS A 755 -9.83 -18.29 29.74
C LYS A 755 -10.52 -18.26 31.10
N LEU A 756 -10.06 -17.36 31.98
CA LEU A 756 -10.50 -17.21 33.37
C LEU A 756 -11.59 -16.15 33.50
N THR A 757 -12.44 -16.28 34.52
CA THR A 757 -13.35 -15.20 34.95
C THR A 757 -12.59 -14.07 35.64
N PHE A 758 -13.23 -12.91 35.86
CA PHE A 758 -12.59 -11.75 36.47
C PHE A 758 -11.96 -12.08 37.84
N GLU A 759 -12.71 -12.76 38.72
CA GLU A 759 -12.24 -13.15 40.07
C GLU A 759 -11.11 -14.18 40.04
N GLU A 760 -11.20 -15.18 39.16
CA GLU A 760 -10.15 -16.19 38.98
C GLU A 760 -8.85 -15.54 38.46
N PHE A 761 -8.97 -14.61 37.52
CA PHE A 761 -7.84 -13.88 36.96
C PHE A 761 -7.22 -12.94 38.00
N TYR A 762 -8.05 -12.23 38.79
CA TYR A 762 -7.59 -11.36 39.85
C TYR A 762 -6.81 -12.14 40.91
N THR A 763 -7.35 -13.28 41.35
CA THR A 763 -6.68 -14.17 42.32
C THR A 763 -5.33 -14.63 41.80
N LEU A 764 -5.25 -15.07 40.54
CA LEU A 764 -3.98 -15.48 39.92
C LEU A 764 -2.97 -14.32 39.85
N LEU A 765 -3.42 -13.11 39.54
CA LEU A 765 -2.54 -11.93 39.51
C LEU A 765 -1.91 -11.64 40.87
N THR A 766 -2.67 -11.79 41.97
CA THR A 766 -2.11 -11.60 43.32
C THR A 766 -1.02 -12.63 43.65
N GLN A 767 -1.17 -13.88 43.20
CA GLN A 767 -0.13 -14.91 43.36
C GLN A 767 1.12 -14.61 42.51
N ILE A 768 0.92 -14.14 41.28
CA ILE A 768 2.02 -13.71 40.42
C ILE A 768 2.74 -12.50 41.03
N GLU A 769 2.02 -11.56 41.61
CA GLU A 769 2.59 -10.42 42.34
C GLU A 769 3.48 -10.89 43.50
N ALA A 770 3.00 -11.83 44.32
CA ALA A 770 3.77 -12.40 45.43
C ALA A 770 5.07 -13.09 44.95
N CYS A 771 4.99 -13.84 43.85
CA CYS A 771 6.15 -14.48 43.23
C CYS A 771 7.15 -13.45 42.71
N LEU A 772 6.68 -12.44 41.98
CA LEU A 772 7.55 -11.39 41.45
C LEU A 772 8.23 -10.60 42.56
N ASN A 773 7.57 -10.36 43.68
CA ASN A 773 8.16 -9.65 44.81
C ASN A 773 9.08 -10.54 45.68
N SER A 774 9.06 -11.87 45.51
CA SER A 774 9.97 -12.79 46.22
C SER A 774 11.28 -13.05 45.47
N ARG A 775 11.56 -12.30 44.38
CA ARG A 775 12.77 -12.48 43.56
C ARG A 775 14.01 -11.78 44.16
N PRO A 776 15.23 -12.32 44.00
CA PRO A 776 16.47 -11.65 44.41
C PRO A 776 16.70 -10.32 43.68
N LEU A 777 17.22 -9.29 44.37
CA LEU A 777 17.54 -7.98 43.76
C LEU A 777 18.86 -7.96 42.97
N TYR A 778 19.78 -8.90 43.28
CA TYR A 778 21.09 -9.10 42.64
C TYR A 778 21.37 -10.60 42.41
N ALA A 779 22.41 -10.91 41.64
CA ALA A 779 22.79 -12.29 41.33
C ALA A 779 23.45 -12.95 42.55
N LEU A 780 23.02 -14.16 42.90
CA LEU A 780 23.51 -14.91 44.05
C LEU A 780 24.97 -15.32 43.85
N SER A 781 25.79 -15.17 44.91
CA SER A 781 27.13 -15.74 44.97
C SER A 781 27.04 -17.24 45.31
N GLU A 782 28.10 -18.02 45.06
CA GLU A 782 28.10 -19.49 45.29
C GLU A 782 28.06 -19.88 46.78
N ASN A 783 28.09 -18.93 47.71
CA ASN A 783 27.99 -19.18 49.15
C ASN A 783 26.52 -19.32 49.57
N ILE A 784 26.15 -20.50 50.07
CA ILE A 784 24.77 -20.92 50.34
C ILE A 784 24.18 -20.33 51.65
N GLU A 785 24.95 -19.56 52.42
CA GLU A 785 24.54 -19.06 53.75
C GLU A 785 24.08 -17.59 53.81
N GLU A 786 24.02 -16.86 52.68
CA GLU A 786 23.57 -15.46 52.68
C GLU A 786 22.06 -15.29 52.44
N ASP A 787 21.35 -14.69 53.40
CA ASP A 787 19.94 -14.30 53.26
C ASP A 787 19.73 -13.37 52.06
N VAL A 788 18.92 -13.82 51.11
CA VAL A 788 18.73 -13.17 49.82
C VAL A 788 17.79 -11.98 49.91
N MET A 789 18.24 -10.77 49.57
CA MET A 789 17.39 -9.58 49.59
C MET A 789 16.40 -9.57 48.40
N THR A 790 15.10 -9.46 48.71
CA THR A 790 14.00 -9.43 47.74
C THR A 790 13.11 -8.19 47.93
N PRO A 791 12.34 -7.76 46.91
CA PRO A 791 11.36 -6.68 47.08
C PRO A 791 10.35 -6.93 48.23
N GLY A 792 9.99 -8.19 48.49
CA GLY A 792 9.08 -8.60 49.57
C GLY A 792 9.56 -8.17 50.95
N HIS A 793 10.87 -8.24 51.20
CA HIS A 793 11.46 -7.77 52.46
C HIS A 793 11.17 -6.28 52.73
N PHE A 794 11.08 -5.45 51.69
CA PHE A 794 10.74 -4.03 51.85
C PHE A 794 9.23 -3.78 52.00
N LEU A 795 8.38 -4.76 51.67
CA LEU A 795 6.92 -4.62 51.73
C LEU A 795 6.32 -5.22 53.00
N VAL A 796 6.80 -6.40 53.41
CA VAL A 796 6.21 -7.20 54.51
C VAL A 796 7.27 -7.65 55.53
N GLY A 797 8.56 -7.40 55.30
CA GLY A 797 9.66 -7.76 56.21
C GLY A 797 10.33 -9.11 55.92
N GLU A 798 9.71 -9.94 55.07
CA GLU A 798 10.17 -11.26 54.64
C GLU A 798 9.73 -11.56 53.18
N PRO A 799 10.23 -12.62 52.51
CA PRO A 799 9.70 -13.05 51.22
C PRO A 799 8.25 -13.52 51.34
N LEU A 800 7.36 -13.04 50.47
CA LEU A 800 5.91 -13.34 50.50
C LEU A 800 5.55 -14.82 50.30
N LEU A 801 6.49 -15.65 49.84
CA LEU A 801 6.33 -17.09 49.63
C LEU A 801 7.08 -17.95 50.67
N ALA A 802 7.64 -17.35 51.72
CA ALA A 802 8.27 -18.11 52.80
C ALA A 802 7.20 -18.94 53.54
N ALA A 803 7.53 -20.20 53.88
CA ALA A 803 6.67 -21.04 54.70
C ALA A 803 6.59 -20.45 56.13
N PRO A 804 5.43 -20.48 56.81
CA PRO A 804 5.36 -20.03 58.19
C PRO A 804 6.31 -20.89 59.04
N LEU A 805 7.33 -20.25 59.61
CA LEU A 805 8.18 -20.87 60.61
C LEU A 805 7.30 -21.12 61.85
N SER A 806 7.30 -22.36 62.36
CA SER A 806 6.58 -22.74 63.57
C SER A 806 6.86 -21.74 64.70
N ASP A 807 5.81 -21.30 65.40
CA ASP A 807 5.92 -20.34 66.50
C ASP A 807 7.02 -20.75 67.49
N PRO A 808 7.98 -19.87 67.81
CA PRO A 808 8.83 -20.07 68.97
C PRO A 808 8.00 -19.83 70.23
N GLU A 809 7.87 -20.87 71.05
CA GLU A 809 7.41 -20.78 72.44
C GLU A 809 8.37 -19.85 73.21
N GLU A 810 8.02 -18.58 73.41
CA GLU A 810 8.43 -17.77 74.58
C GLU A 810 7.77 -16.37 74.58
N PRO A 811 7.23 -15.89 75.72
CA PRO A 811 6.64 -14.57 75.80
C PRO A 811 7.73 -13.50 75.97
N MET A 812 8.01 -12.73 74.91
CA MET A 812 9.02 -11.68 74.93
C MET A 812 8.46 -10.28 74.61
N ASN A 813 8.97 -9.30 75.35
CA ASN A 813 8.46 -7.95 75.55
C ASN A 813 8.31 -7.12 74.24
N VAL A 814 7.14 -6.50 74.04
CA VAL A 814 6.72 -5.83 72.78
C VAL A 814 7.62 -4.64 72.40
N HIS A 815 8.24 -3.97 73.38
CA HIS A 815 9.05 -2.78 73.14
C HIS A 815 10.42 -3.08 72.49
N THR A 816 10.98 -4.25 72.78
CA THR A 816 12.24 -4.76 72.20
C THR A 816 12.08 -5.27 70.77
N ARG A 817 10.89 -5.81 70.41
CA ARG A 817 10.60 -6.30 69.04
C ARG A 817 10.52 -5.16 68.03
N TRP A 818 9.91 -4.03 68.40
CA TRP A 818 9.81 -2.86 67.51
C TRP A 818 11.17 -2.21 67.22
N LEU A 819 12.02 -2.05 68.24
CA LEU A 819 13.41 -1.58 68.07
C LEU A 819 14.27 -2.57 67.25
N MET A 820 14.02 -3.87 67.39
CA MET A 820 14.69 -4.90 66.59
C MET A 820 14.24 -4.85 65.12
N ILE A 821 12.94 -4.69 64.85
CA ILE A 821 12.39 -4.50 63.50
C ILE A 821 12.91 -3.21 62.85
N GLU A 822 12.99 -2.10 63.59
CA GLU A 822 13.53 -0.84 63.08
C GLU A 822 15.04 -0.95 62.79
N LYS A 823 15.79 -1.70 63.62
CA LYS A 823 17.22 -2.01 63.40
C LYS A 823 17.42 -2.95 62.21
N MET A 824 16.54 -3.94 62.01
CA MET A 824 16.52 -4.78 60.80
C MET A 824 16.21 -3.95 59.55
N HIS A 825 15.20 -3.08 59.59
CA HIS A 825 14.83 -2.20 58.48
C HIS A 825 15.96 -1.21 58.11
N LYS A 826 16.62 -0.60 59.10
CA LYS A 826 17.82 0.24 58.89
C LYS A 826 19.01 -0.57 58.36
N SER A 827 19.20 -1.80 58.83
CA SER A 827 20.22 -2.73 58.33
C SER A 827 20.00 -3.08 56.85
N PHE A 828 18.75 -3.33 56.42
CA PHE A 828 18.41 -3.60 55.02
C PHE A 828 18.73 -2.43 54.10
N TRP A 829 18.40 -1.19 54.47
CA TRP A 829 18.77 0.00 53.69
C TRP A 829 20.29 0.26 53.67
N ARG A 830 21.00 -0.09 54.75
CA ARG A 830 22.47 -0.03 54.79
C ARG A 830 23.10 -1.06 53.85
N LYS A 831 22.61 -2.31 53.84
CA LYS A 831 23.02 -3.36 52.88
C LYS A 831 22.69 -2.97 51.42
N TRP A 832 21.50 -2.43 51.16
CA TRP A 832 21.14 -1.91 49.82
C TRP A 832 22.10 -0.80 49.35
N SER A 833 22.44 0.14 50.23
CA SER A 833 23.38 1.22 49.89
C SER A 833 24.82 0.71 49.67
N ALA A 834 25.29 -0.20 50.52
CA ALA A 834 26.67 -0.70 50.45
C ALA A 834 26.91 -1.73 49.33
N GLU A 835 25.97 -2.65 49.10
CA GLU A 835 26.17 -3.78 48.18
C GLU A 835 25.49 -3.54 46.83
N TYR A 836 24.22 -3.09 46.83
CA TYR A 836 23.46 -2.94 45.60
C TYR A 836 23.86 -1.69 44.79
N LEU A 837 24.15 -0.53 45.42
CA LEU A 837 24.68 0.63 44.68
C LEU A 837 26.07 0.39 44.12
N HIS A 838 26.95 -0.33 44.84
CA HIS A 838 28.26 -0.73 44.33
C HIS A 838 28.16 -1.69 43.15
N HIS A 839 27.15 -2.57 43.14
CA HIS A 839 26.83 -3.38 41.97
C HIS A 839 26.35 -2.56 40.75
N LEU A 840 25.65 -1.43 40.97
CA LEU A 840 25.19 -0.52 39.90
C LEU A 840 26.31 0.36 39.31
N GLN A 841 27.46 0.45 39.97
CA GLN A 841 28.64 1.20 39.49
C GLN A 841 29.31 0.51 38.29
N LYS A 842 29.27 -0.83 38.22
CA LYS A 842 29.81 -1.60 37.10
C LYS A 842 28.91 -1.45 35.86
N ARG A 843 29.44 -0.88 34.78
CA ARG A 843 28.79 -0.91 33.45
C ARG A 843 28.77 -2.36 32.95
N THR A 844 27.65 -3.04 33.13
CA THR A 844 27.54 -4.47 32.75
C THR A 844 27.47 -4.70 31.24
N LYS A 845 27.17 -3.67 30.42
CA LYS A 845 27.05 -3.76 28.94
C LYS A 845 27.55 -2.48 28.26
N TRP A 846 27.97 -2.59 26.99
CA TRP A 846 28.38 -1.50 26.08
C TRP A 846 29.54 -0.63 26.61
N GLN A 847 30.67 -1.28 26.85
CA GLN A 847 31.86 -0.71 27.49
C GLN A 847 32.86 -0.02 26.55
N HIS A 848 32.71 -0.18 25.23
CA HIS A 848 33.65 0.34 24.23
C HIS A 848 32.95 1.27 23.23
N ASP A 849 33.68 2.28 22.78
CA ASP A 849 33.24 3.21 21.75
C ASP A 849 33.15 2.51 20.38
N ARG A 850 32.12 2.83 19.60
CA ARG A 850 31.88 2.24 18.28
C ARG A 850 31.71 3.35 17.24
N PRO A 851 32.17 3.13 15.99
CA PRO A 851 32.07 4.15 14.95
C PRO A 851 30.61 4.51 14.66
N ASP A 852 30.34 5.82 14.61
CA ASP A 852 29.00 6.36 14.38
C ASP A 852 28.47 6.01 12.98
N LEU A 853 27.16 5.80 12.89
CA LEU A 853 26.45 5.58 11.62
C LEU A 853 26.47 6.86 10.77
N GLN A 854 26.72 6.71 9.47
CA GLN A 854 26.84 7.85 8.55
C GLN A 854 25.56 8.06 7.71
N ILE A 855 25.39 9.28 7.21
CA ILE A 855 24.37 9.58 6.19
C ILE A 855 24.61 8.64 5.00
N ASP A 856 23.52 8.11 4.45
CA ASP A 856 23.47 7.15 3.35
C ASP A 856 23.71 5.66 3.65
N ASP A 857 24.03 5.28 4.89
CA ASP A 857 24.14 3.86 5.26
C ASP A 857 22.78 3.13 5.16
N ILE A 858 22.82 1.88 4.68
CA ILE A 858 21.65 0.99 4.59
C ILE A 858 21.56 0.16 5.87
N VAL A 859 20.43 0.28 6.57
CA VAL A 859 20.17 -0.39 7.84
C VAL A 859 18.87 -1.18 7.79
N LEU A 860 18.80 -2.26 8.57
CA LEU A 860 17.56 -2.94 8.93
C LEU A 860 16.95 -2.29 10.16
N ILE A 861 15.64 -2.11 10.15
CA ILE A 861 14.86 -1.65 11.31
C ILE A 861 14.39 -2.88 12.09
N ASN A 862 14.93 -3.04 13.29
CA ASN A 862 14.57 -4.12 14.19
C ASN A 862 13.17 -3.81 14.76
N GLU A 863 12.17 -4.51 14.24
CA GLU A 863 10.78 -4.44 14.72
C GLU A 863 10.50 -5.63 15.63
N ASP A 864 10.18 -5.34 16.90
CA ASP A 864 10.07 -6.34 17.98
C ASP A 864 8.99 -7.41 17.72
N ASN A 865 8.02 -7.13 16.84
CA ASN A 865 6.89 -8.01 16.50
C ASN A 865 7.10 -8.84 15.23
N MET A 866 8.27 -8.74 14.58
CA MET A 866 8.55 -9.38 13.30
C MET A 866 9.81 -10.25 13.40
N PRO A 867 9.81 -11.48 12.82
CA PRO A 867 11.02 -12.28 12.76
C PRO A 867 12.11 -11.54 11.97
N PRO A 868 13.42 -11.71 12.28
CA PRO A 868 14.52 -10.98 11.64
C PRO A 868 14.55 -11.04 10.10
N SER A 869 13.90 -12.04 9.50
CA SER A 869 13.74 -12.18 8.05
C SER A 869 12.78 -11.17 7.42
N LYS A 870 11.91 -10.53 8.22
CA LYS A 870 10.87 -9.59 7.79
C LYS A 870 11.16 -8.12 8.18
N TRP A 871 12.27 -7.84 8.85
CA TRP A 871 12.66 -6.47 9.22
C TRP A 871 12.80 -5.56 8.00
N ALA A 872 12.31 -4.33 8.13
CA ALA A 872 12.25 -3.37 7.04
C ALA A 872 13.63 -2.77 6.73
N LEU A 873 13.92 -2.59 5.44
CA LEU A 873 15.11 -1.90 4.95
C LEU A 873 14.90 -0.39 4.94
N ALA A 874 15.90 0.36 5.42
CA ALA A 874 15.89 1.82 5.42
C ALA A 874 17.27 2.42 5.13
N LYS A 875 17.27 3.65 4.62
CA LYS A 875 18.47 4.44 4.34
C LYS A 875 18.56 5.61 5.33
N ILE A 876 19.74 5.85 5.93
CA ILE A 876 19.96 6.99 6.84
C ILE A 876 19.98 8.29 6.04
N VAL A 877 19.18 9.27 6.46
CA VAL A 877 19.09 10.60 5.84
C VAL A 877 19.73 11.69 6.71
N ASP A 878 19.69 11.52 8.03
CA ASP A 878 20.15 12.54 8.99
C ASP A 878 20.53 11.89 10.34
N VAL A 879 21.45 12.49 11.08
CA VAL A 879 22.04 11.95 12.33
C VAL A 879 21.90 12.94 13.49
N HIS A 880 21.48 12.47 14.68
CA HIS A 880 21.23 13.30 15.87
C HIS A 880 22.14 12.88 17.04
N PRO A 881 23.24 13.62 17.31
CA PRO A 881 24.13 13.34 18.44
C PRO A 881 23.56 13.79 19.79
N GLY A 882 23.96 13.10 20.88
CA GLY A 882 23.62 13.45 22.26
C GLY A 882 24.51 14.56 22.86
N LYS A 883 24.27 14.90 24.14
CA LYS A 883 25.06 15.93 24.88
C LYS A 883 26.56 15.60 25.02
N ASP A 884 26.92 14.33 24.85
CA ASP A 884 28.27 13.77 24.88
C ASP A 884 28.85 13.51 23.47
N GLY A 885 28.24 14.06 22.41
CA GLY A 885 28.76 14.04 21.04
C GLY A 885 28.45 12.78 20.22
N HIS A 886 27.93 11.71 20.82
CA HIS A 886 27.69 10.43 20.13
C HIS A 886 26.31 10.31 19.47
N VAL A 887 26.25 9.73 18.26
CA VAL A 887 25.01 9.56 17.48
C VAL A 887 24.12 8.47 18.09
N ARG A 888 23.01 8.86 18.72
CA ARG A 888 22.07 7.91 19.34
C ARG A 888 20.76 7.74 18.57
N VAL A 889 20.40 8.72 17.76
CA VAL A 889 19.16 8.73 16.98
C VAL A 889 19.47 9.12 15.54
N VAL A 890 18.84 8.45 14.58
CA VAL A 890 18.97 8.77 13.16
C VAL A 890 17.59 8.90 12.51
N THR A 891 17.51 9.78 11.50
CA THR A 891 16.33 9.88 10.61
C THR A 891 16.53 8.92 9.44
N LEU A 892 15.54 8.07 9.21
CA LEU A 892 15.55 7.01 8.22
C LEU A 892 14.51 7.27 7.13
N LYS A 893 14.84 6.99 5.88
CA LYS A 893 13.89 6.93 4.76
C LYS A 893 13.53 5.47 4.48
N THR A 894 12.26 5.15 4.68
CA THR A 894 11.65 3.86 4.34
C THR A 894 10.83 3.99 3.05
N LYS A 895 10.30 2.87 2.53
CA LYS A 895 9.38 2.91 1.37
C LYS A 895 8.11 3.73 1.60
N ASN A 896 7.69 3.88 2.86
CA ASN A 896 6.41 4.49 3.23
C ASN A 896 6.56 5.90 3.84
N GLY A 897 7.78 6.43 3.95
CA GLY A 897 8.04 7.76 4.51
C GLY A 897 9.32 7.83 5.37
N THR A 898 9.52 8.98 6.00
CA THR A 898 10.65 9.26 6.91
C THR A 898 10.28 9.02 8.37
N ILE A 899 11.11 8.29 9.11
CA ILE A 899 10.91 7.96 10.53
C ILE A 899 12.19 8.22 11.33
N LYS A 900 12.06 8.64 12.61
CA LYS A 900 13.20 8.72 13.54
C LYS A 900 13.28 7.46 14.39
N ARG A 901 14.48 6.88 14.51
CA ARG A 901 14.71 5.67 15.30
C ARG A 901 16.06 5.72 16.04
N PRO A 902 16.13 5.16 17.26
CA PRO A 902 17.39 5.00 17.97
C PRO A 902 18.27 3.93 17.32
N ILE A 903 19.59 4.11 17.38
CA ILE A 903 20.57 3.19 16.77
C ILE A 903 20.48 1.76 17.32
N VAL A 904 19.95 1.60 18.54
CA VAL A 904 19.73 0.31 19.19
C VAL A 904 18.70 -0.56 18.46
N LYS A 905 17.83 0.07 17.67
CA LYS A 905 16.86 -0.63 16.81
C LYS A 905 17.34 -0.78 15.37
N LEU A 906 18.63 -0.56 15.09
CA LEU A 906 19.18 -0.59 13.75
C LEU A 906 20.34 -1.57 13.61
N THR A 907 20.37 -2.27 12.48
CA THR A 907 21.48 -3.16 12.11
C THR A 907 21.99 -2.80 10.71
N PRO A 908 23.23 -2.33 10.56
CA PRO A 908 23.79 -1.99 9.25
C PRO A 908 24.05 -3.23 8.38
N LEU A 909 23.82 -3.10 7.07
CA LEU A 909 24.09 -4.15 6.09
C LEU A 909 25.38 -3.87 5.31
N PRO A 910 26.21 -4.89 5.02
CA PRO A 910 27.40 -4.74 4.21
C PRO A 910 27.02 -4.63 2.72
N VAL A 911 26.70 -3.43 2.24
CA VAL A 911 26.38 -3.18 0.81
C VAL A 911 27.35 -2.19 0.16
N ARG A 912 28.54 -1.96 0.74
CA ARG A 912 29.62 -1.27 0.02
C ARG A 912 30.25 -2.24 -0.98
N GLN A 913 29.78 -2.20 -2.22
CA GLN A 913 30.65 -2.42 -3.37
C GLN A 913 31.18 -1.05 -3.76
N GLU A 914 32.39 -0.74 -3.31
CA GLU A 914 33.21 0.24 -4.02
C GLU A 914 33.47 -0.35 -5.40
N CYS A 915 32.95 0.29 -6.44
CA CYS A 915 33.48 0.11 -7.78
C CYS A 915 34.85 0.77 -7.76
N ASP A 916 35.92 -0.02 -7.72
CA ASP A 916 37.27 0.43 -7.99
C ASP A 916 37.31 1.04 -9.39
N ASN A 917 37.12 2.36 -9.48
CA ASN A 917 37.59 3.15 -10.61
C ASN A 917 39.06 3.43 -10.38
N THR A 918 39.92 2.46 -10.69
CA THR A 918 41.34 2.72 -10.90
C THR A 918 41.52 3.28 -12.30
N ASP A 919 41.58 4.61 -12.41
CA ASP A 919 42.25 5.27 -13.54
C ASP A 919 43.76 5.22 -13.28
N PRO A 920 44.57 4.59 -14.16
CA PRO A 920 46.01 4.61 -14.05
C PRO A 920 46.53 5.79 -14.85
N THR A 921 46.81 6.92 -14.20
CA THR A 921 47.80 7.91 -14.70
C THR A 921 48.00 9.00 -13.64
N LYS A 922 49.10 8.90 -12.90
CA LYS A 922 50.14 9.94 -12.75
C LYS A 922 51.03 9.63 -11.55
N THR A 923 52.28 9.29 -11.88
CA THR A 923 53.46 9.25 -11.03
C THR A 923 53.92 10.66 -10.65
N ASP A 924 54.28 10.80 -9.38
CA ASP A 924 55.33 11.58 -8.72
C ASP A 924 55.71 13.00 -9.20
N SER A 925 55.62 13.97 -8.27
CA SER A 925 56.80 14.66 -7.71
C SER A 925 56.45 15.53 -6.49
N LYS A 926 57.46 15.72 -5.62
CA LYS A 926 57.48 16.33 -4.27
C LYS A 926 57.78 17.85 -4.28
N GLU A 927 57.48 18.49 -3.13
CA GLU A 927 58.03 19.75 -2.55
C GLU A 927 57.72 21.05 -3.33
N ASP A 928 57.44 22.24 -2.75
CA ASP A 928 57.98 22.89 -1.56
C ASP A 928 57.08 24.03 -1.00
N LYS A 929 57.42 24.56 0.18
CA LYS A 929 56.76 25.66 0.91
C LYS A 929 57.04 27.06 0.31
N SER A 930 56.06 27.98 0.31
CA SER A 930 56.14 29.34 0.91
C SER A 930 54.96 30.27 0.56
N THR A 931 54.63 31.12 1.54
CA THR A 931 53.78 32.33 1.61
C THR A 931 53.71 33.28 0.40
N SER A 932 52.51 33.82 0.11
CA SER A 932 52.15 35.27 0.22
C SER A 932 50.79 35.61 -0.41
N GLN A 933 50.32 36.83 -0.12
CA GLN A 933 48.95 37.35 -0.18
C GLN A 933 48.44 37.81 -1.56
N ASP A 934 47.10 37.89 -1.62
CA ASP A 934 46.24 38.87 -2.29
C ASP A 934 45.63 38.67 -3.71
N GLN A 935 44.28 38.58 -3.67
CA GLN A 935 43.24 39.18 -4.53
C GLN A 935 43.17 38.84 -6.04
N ASN A 936 42.17 38.04 -6.46
CA ASN A 936 40.82 38.51 -6.87
C ASN A 936 39.95 37.47 -7.64
N ARG A 937 38.69 37.34 -7.18
CA ARG A 937 37.40 37.17 -7.91
C ARG A 937 36.93 35.88 -8.65
N CYS A 938 35.60 35.66 -8.46
CA CYS A 938 34.57 34.88 -9.19
C CYS A 938 34.49 33.37 -8.91
N ARG A 939 33.34 32.71 -8.61
CA ARG A 939 31.90 33.03 -8.48
C ARG A 939 31.25 31.96 -7.56
N ARG A 940 30.52 32.35 -6.52
CA ARG A 940 29.66 31.47 -5.69
C ARG A 940 28.19 31.64 -6.09
N VAL A 941 27.51 30.54 -6.43
CA VAL A 941 26.05 30.51 -6.64
C VAL A 941 25.35 30.25 -5.31
N ARG A 942 24.67 31.27 -4.76
CA ARG A 942 23.77 31.19 -3.60
C ARG A 942 22.40 30.66 -4.03
N LYS A 943 21.91 29.59 -3.41
CA LYS A 943 20.48 29.23 -3.42
C LYS A 943 19.79 29.92 -2.24
N ARG A 944 18.71 30.65 -2.52
CA ARG A 944 17.86 31.35 -1.53
C ARG A 944 16.78 30.41 -0.96
N PRO A 945 16.34 30.62 0.29
CA PRO A 945 15.21 29.91 0.89
C PRO A 945 13.86 30.52 0.44
N ASN A 946 12.86 29.66 0.25
CA ASN A 946 11.49 30.02 -0.11
C ASN A 946 10.75 30.62 1.09
N VAL A 947 10.58 31.93 1.11
CA VAL A 947 9.82 32.71 2.12
C VAL A 947 8.31 32.80 1.78
N LEU A 948 7.86 32.20 0.68
CA LEU A 948 6.49 32.32 0.15
C LEU A 948 5.41 31.45 0.83
N LEU A 949 5.79 30.54 1.74
CA LEU A 949 4.83 29.69 2.46
C LEU A 949 4.43 30.28 3.82
N ALA A 950 5.18 31.24 4.34
CA ALA A 950 4.94 31.87 5.65
C ALA A 950 4.08 33.14 5.59
N THR A 951 3.93 33.76 4.42
CA THR A 951 3.12 34.97 4.22
C THR A 951 1.70 34.72 3.72
N LEU A 952 1.38 33.49 3.31
CA LEU A 952 0.06 33.13 2.76
C LEU A 952 -0.96 32.67 3.83
N ILE A 953 -0.52 32.50 5.08
CA ILE A 953 -1.37 32.10 6.22
C ILE A 953 -1.84 33.33 7.03
N LEU A 954 -1.27 34.52 6.78
CA LEU A 954 -1.56 35.73 7.57
C LEU A 954 -2.52 36.73 6.88
N LEU A 955 -3.07 36.42 5.71
CA LEU A 955 -3.82 37.38 4.86
C LEU A 955 -5.28 36.97 4.56
N MET A 956 -5.84 36.04 5.34
CA MET A 956 -7.24 35.57 5.27
C MET A 956 -8.08 35.98 6.49
N THR A 957 -7.73 37.11 7.09
CA THR A 957 -8.58 37.85 8.02
C THR A 957 -8.60 39.29 7.52
N PHE A 958 -9.80 39.80 7.19
CA PHE A 958 -10.20 41.20 6.97
C PHE A 958 -11.03 41.44 5.68
N ILE A 959 -12.35 41.60 5.88
CA ILE A 959 -13.24 42.62 5.29
C ILE A 959 -13.84 42.38 3.87
N THR A 960 -15.15 42.06 3.85
CA THR A 960 -16.19 42.57 2.90
C THR A 960 -16.76 43.91 3.43
N PRO A 961 -17.63 44.74 2.77
CA PRO A 961 -18.39 44.62 1.49
C PRO A 961 -18.59 45.95 0.67
N SER A 962 -19.34 45.92 -0.47
CA SER A 962 -20.47 46.83 -0.88
C SER A 962 -20.72 46.76 -2.42
N VAL A 963 -21.86 46.39 -3.03
CA VAL A 963 -23.30 46.81 -3.07
C VAL A 963 -23.66 47.58 -4.38
N GLN A 964 -24.77 47.17 -5.02
CA GLN A 964 -25.79 47.85 -5.87
C GLN A 964 -26.10 47.05 -7.16
N GLU A 965 -27.32 46.87 -7.70
CA GLU A 965 -28.77 47.09 -7.39
C GLU A 965 -29.51 46.49 -8.63
N MET A 966 -30.64 45.75 -8.61
CA MET A 966 -32.03 46.23 -8.71
C MET A 966 -33.03 45.04 -8.88
N SER A 967 -34.08 45.05 -8.05
CA SER A 967 -35.53 44.75 -8.24
C SER A 967 -36.07 43.80 -9.34
N ASN A 968 -36.88 42.80 -8.97
CA ASN A 968 -38.37 42.87 -8.98
C ASN A 968 -39.05 41.54 -8.59
N VAL A 969 -40.17 41.67 -7.88
CA VAL A 969 -41.01 40.63 -7.27
C VAL A 969 -42.08 40.15 -8.27
N THR A 970 -42.46 38.87 -8.23
CA THR A 970 -43.82 38.45 -8.61
C THR A 970 -44.23 37.15 -7.89
N THR A 971 -45.34 37.21 -7.17
CA THR A 971 -46.03 36.11 -6.47
C THR A 971 -47.19 35.57 -7.31
N ILE A 972 -47.24 34.24 -7.54
CA ILE A 972 -48.43 33.43 -7.92
C ILE A 972 -48.05 31.99 -7.52
N GLY A 973 -48.86 31.05 -6.98
CA GLY A 973 -50.29 30.84 -6.77
C GLY A 973 -50.46 29.31 -6.76
N ALA A 974 -51.17 28.75 -5.78
CA ALA A 974 -51.18 27.31 -5.48
C ALA A 974 -51.79 26.46 -6.63
N ASN A 975 -51.13 25.34 -6.99
CA ASN A 975 -51.77 24.12 -7.47
C ASN A 975 -50.86 22.89 -7.36
N THR A 976 -51.36 21.90 -6.63
CA THR A 976 -51.03 20.46 -6.53
C THR A 976 -49.56 20.00 -6.59
N THR A 977 -49.09 19.40 -5.49
CA THR A 977 -47.72 18.90 -5.30
C THR A 977 -47.70 17.38 -5.08
N LEU A 978 -46.65 16.73 -5.61
CA LEU A 978 -46.37 15.30 -5.43
C LEU A 978 -45.81 15.03 -4.02
N TYR A 979 -46.49 14.16 -3.27
CA TYR A 979 -46.17 13.78 -1.90
C TYR A 979 -45.19 12.59 -1.88
N PHE A 980 -44.28 12.56 -0.90
CA PHE A 980 -43.44 11.39 -0.59
C PHE A 980 -43.60 11.01 0.89
N ASP A 981 -43.90 9.74 1.14
CA ASP A 981 -43.91 9.13 2.47
C ASP A 981 -42.47 8.73 2.92
N LYS A 982 -42.30 8.47 4.23
CA LYS A 982 -41.03 8.34 4.98
C LYS A 982 -39.88 7.58 4.29
N ILE A 983 -38.66 8.13 4.42
CA ILE A 983 -37.38 7.67 3.84
C ILE A 983 -36.71 6.50 4.61
N ALA A 984 -37.35 5.87 5.60
CA ALA A 984 -36.74 4.83 6.44
C ALA A 984 -37.53 3.50 6.41
N ASP A 985 -37.40 2.75 5.32
CA ASP A 985 -37.01 1.32 5.31
C ASP A 985 -37.35 0.65 3.96
N MET A 986 -36.32 0.14 3.27
CA MET A 986 -36.51 -0.87 2.22
C MET A 986 -35.36 -1.87 2.23
N ARG A 987 -35.64 -3.17 2.45
CA ARG A 987 -35.03 -4.32 1.73
C ARG A 987 -35.99 -5.52 1.60
N ILE A 988 -35.74 -6.32 0.56
CA ILE A 988 -36.63 -7.18 -0.26
C ILE A 988 -36.50 -8.69 0.18
N VAL A 989 -37.53 -9.56 0.18
CA VAL A 989 -37.92 -10.57 -0.88
C VAL A 989 -39.12 -11.46 -0.42
N GLN A 990 -40.11 -11.65 -1.33
CA GLN A 990 -41.11 -12.75 -1.58
C GLN A 990 -41.65 -13.58 -0.39
N ASP A 991 -42.96 -13.82 -0.16
CA ASP A 991 -44.17 -13.79 -0.98
C ASP A 991 -45.42 -13.70 -0.05
N GLN A 992 -46.49 -13.05 -0.52
CA GLN A 992 -47.85 -12.94 0.07
C GLN A 992 -48.07 -12.11 1.38
N TRP A 993 -48.60 -10.91 1.10
CA TRP A 993 -49.03 -9.75 1.88
C TRP A 993 -49.75 -9.97 3.22
N LYS A 994 -49.07 -9.62 4.33
CA LYS A 994 -49.47 -8.64 5.37
C LYS A 994 -48.47 -8.76 6.52
N MET A 995 -47.71 -7.70 6.81
CA MET A 995 -46.79 -7.69 7.95
C MET A 995 -46.99 -6.44 8.80
N VAL A 996 -47.44 -6.73 10.02
CA VAL A 996 -47.33 -5.91 11.23
C VAL A 996 -45.89 -6.05 11.74
N VAL A 997 -45.29 -4.98 12.31
CA VAL A 997 -44.68 -4.95 13.66
C VAL A 997 -43.76 -3.72 13.87
N TYR A 998 -43.91 -3.17 15.07
CA TYR A 998 -43.16 -2.14 15.83
C TYR A 998 -41.64 -2.42 15.99
N TYR A 999 -40.83 -1.42 16.40
CA TYR A 999 -40.29 -1.36 17.77
C TYR A 999 -39.46 -0.10 18.11
N ASN A 1000 -39.75 0.35 19.33
CA ASN A 1000 -39.14 1.35 20.20
C ASN A 1000 -37.65 1.08 20.48
N MET A 1001 -36.79 2.12 20.37
CA MET A 1001 -35.58 2.23 21.19
C MET A 1001 -35.28 3.70 21.52
N THR A 1002 -35.48 4.06 22.78
CA THR A 1002 -34.88 5.23 23.44
C THR A 1002 -33.36 5.30 23.21
N ASN A 1003 -32.95 6.49 22.75
CA ASN A 1003 -31.63 7.15 22.74
C ASN A 1003 -30.44 6.43 22.09
N TYR A 1004 -30.18 6.76 20.81
CA TYR A 1004 -28.93 7.44 20.42
C TYR A 1004 -29.08 8.18 19.09
#